data_AF-A0A317TYX5-F1
#
_entry.id   AF-A0A317TYX5-F1
#
_cell.length_a   1.000
_cell.length_b   1.000
_cell.length_c   1.000
_cell.angle_alpha   90.00
_cell.angle_beta   90.00
_cell.angle_gamma   90.00
#
_symmetry.space_group_name_H-M   'P 1'
#
loop_
_entity.id
_entity.type
_entity.pdbx_description
1 polymer ?
#
loop_
_entity_poly.entity_id
_entity_poly.type
_entity_poly.pdbx_seq_one_letter_code
_entity_poly.pdbx_strand_id
1 'polypeptide(L)'
;MGKSSIPKDIRQNEINSICSLLNHNLIRTTQDLITNFDKLIKQIHQNTHIFKETYTPEQCIQILKKAITTYNNVYAYKITLKDELIDNFVSSERKRNTVNTTQPTAVDTSAEDDLTKVTKGYDRLEMAQENVQQINSNILRVLKNKEFAVVPQVIIGSGDTGTTLWLEQYKAHHGTSQALLANGELPPILMIGEDPGNWKHDYTLAQPHSILERTACKENPSIYLPTGYYQKNPHANGRHVYQANQVNLGFTEAPLLRATVLRVEKRSNHLCDWQSPDQEYRLVVSTPDGAKNIYANELSICTGLGPARNIISGSLLSSSEFNCLNKLDPQKGFTPIVDGNQFILTDTEEHGKAPRKIVIYGGGGTAAACYRKGFFGHDKRTEDMEFNKANQQNSVIWIAKQFDKAGTGKLATTALSTAQLRGELMLAKLIKIEHQSNGKLLLTFITDSSIAKNAKNKTKALSIECDQLIYSVGQDDNLMRGICKEIEADLSLVYDKNGMVLNVCSPDKKVIFFGAAAMAVREKEYMNATWKWLQSENIGGDVGPGSMPPSRAQIKCYNFWRGLTPTSINANMDSQYLIVKYLEKVGVEEKVAAGFVEDLLNARKASTCGASHSMIQTLLQKHKLDQIIEIKGHGHLVLKTENQAVSTKSKQQLLSWLGPQRTTKDADIFVSSVHADKKSKDTIEKEEQGVQLIAEIRT
;
A
#
# COMPACT_ATOMS: atom_id res chain seq x y z
N MET A 1 32.47 31.54 -11.66
CA MET A 1 32.33 30.12 -11.25
C MET A 1 30.90 29.91 -10.77
N GLY A 2 30.06 29.29 -11.61
CA GLY A 2 28.64 29.07 -11.30
C GLY A 2 28.46 28.03 -10.20
N LYS A 3 27.48 28.23 -9.33
CA LYS A 3 27.08 27.24 -8.32
C LYS A 3 26.71 25.94 -9.02
N SER A 4 27.53 24.91 -8.85
CA SER A 4 27.32 23.57 -9.40
C SER A 4 26.18 22.87 -8.66
N SER A 5 24.99 22.86 -9.25
CA SER A 5 23.85 22.08 -8.74
C SER A 5 23.81 20.73 -9.44
N ILE A 6 23.61 19.66 -8.66
CA ILE A 6 23.26 18.32 -9.16
C ILE A 6 22.04 18.46 -10.10
N PRO A 7 21.99 17.77 -11.26
CA PRO A 7 20.81 17.75 -12.12
C PRO A 7 19.56 17.36 -11.33
N LYS A 8 18.44 18.09 -11.53
CA LYS A 8 17.22 17.85 -10.74
C LYS A 8 16.55 16.53 -11.08
N ASP A 9 16.85 15.96 -12.24
CA ASP A 9 16.27 14.76 -12.79
C ASP A 9 17.17 13.51 -12.62
N ILE A 10 18.29 13.63 -11.89
CA ILE A 10 19.03 12.43 -11.45
C ILE A 10 18.27 11.76 -10.30
N ARG A 11 17.98 10.48 -10.47
CA ARG A 11 17.17 9.66 -9.59
C ARG A 11 18.02 8.89 -8.59
N GLN A 12 17.39 8.39 -7.53
CA GLN A 12 18.11 7.70 -6.46
C GLN A 12 18.64 6.33 -6.93
N ASN A 13 17.94 5.63 -7.84
CA ASN A 13 18.46 4.42 -8.48
C ASN A 13 19.73 4.67 -9.32
N GLU A 14 19.84 5.79 -10.02
CA GLU A 14 20.99 6.14 -10.86
C GLU A 14 22.21 6.39 -9.95
N ILE A 15 22.01 7.08 -8.84
CA ILE A 15 23.01 7.24 -7.77
C ILE A 15 23.41 5.89 -7.18
N ASN A 16 22.45 5.02 -6.86
CA ASN A 16 22.74 3.72 -6.26
C ASN A 16 23.34 2.71 -7.25
N SER A 17 23.09 2.86 -8.54
CA SER A 17 23.77 2.09 -9.59
C SER A 17 25.27 2.40 -9.56
N ILE A 18 25.65 3.68 -9.41
CA ILE A 18 27.05 4.06 -9.20
C ILE A 18 27.58 3.46 -7.89
N CYS A 19 26.84 3.52 -6.77
CA CYS A 19 27.24 2.88 -5.51
C CYS A 19 27.49 1.37 -5.66
N SER A 20 26.67 0.70 -6.46
CA SER A 20 26.79 -0.74 -6.73
C SER A 20 28.01 -1.04 -7.58
N LEU A 21 28.32 -0.20 -8.58
CA LEU A 21 29.57 -0.27 -9.34
C LEU A 21 30.80 0.01 -8.46
N LEU A 22 30.71 0.96 -7.53
CA LEU A 22 31.77 1.22 -6.55
C LEU A 22 32.05 -0.03 -5.69
N ASN A 23 30.99 -0.69 -5.20
CA ASN A 23 31.10 -1.93 -4.43
C ASN A 23 31.62 -3.11 -5.28
N HIS A 24 31.12 -3.26 -6.51
CA HIS A 24 31.52 -4.32 -7.44
C HIS A 24 33.01 -4.25 -7.80
N ASN A 25 33.53 -3.02 -7.97
CA ASN A 25 34.96 -2.81 -8.19
C ASN A 25 35.79 -2.81 -6.89
N LEU A 26 35.18 -3.19 -5.76
CA LEU A 26 35.82 -3.28 -4.45
C LEU A 26 36.49 -1.97 -4.02
N ILE A 27 35.92 -0.82 -4.40
CA ILE A 27 36.45 0.50 -4.05
C ILE A 27 36.12 0.77 -2.58
N ARG A 28 37.14 0.82 -1.72
CA ARG A 28 37.02 1.06 -0.26
C ARG A 28 37.82 2.27 0.20
N THR A 29 38.83 2.66 -0.56
CA THR A 29 39.72 3.80 -0.29
C THR A 29 39.80 4.75 -1.50
N THR A 30 40.30 5.96 -1.27
CA THR A 30 40.61 6.90 -2.36
C THR A 30 41.61 6.31 -3.36
N GLN A 31 42.55 5.46 -2.90
CA GLN A 31 43.52 4.83 -3.80
C GLN A 31 42.87 3.77 -4.70
N ASP A 32 41.90 3.00 -4.18
CA ASP A 32 41.13 2.05 -5.00
C ASP A 32 40.32 2.78 -6.08
N LEU A 33 39.73 3.93 -5.72
CA LEU A 33 39.00 4.77 -6.68
C LEU A 33 39.92 5.26 -7.79
N ILE A 34 41.11 5.78 -7.46
CA ILE A 34 42.10 6.22 -8.45
C ILE A 34 42.48 5.07 -9.38
N THR A 35 42.78 3.90 -8.80
CA THR A 35 43.23 2.72 -9.55
C THR A 35 42.16 2.18 -10.51
N ASN A 36 40.88 2.29 -10.12
CA ASN A 36 39.75 1.75 -10.89
C ASN A 36 38.93 2.83 -11.61
N PHE A 37 39.37 4.10 -11.63
CA PHE A 37 38.54 5.22 -12.05
C PHE A 37 38.05 5.08 -13.50
N ASP A 38 38.95 4.82 -14.45
CA ASP A 38 38.59 4.68 -15.87
C ASP A 38 37.64 3.49 -16.11
N LYS A 39 37.87 2.39 -15.38
CA LYS A 39 37.00 1.20 -15.44
C LYS A 39 35.60 1.53 -14.92
N LEU A 40 35.51 2.23 -13.79
CA LEU A 40 34.26 2.69 -13.20
C LEU A 40 33.51 3.63 -14.15
N ILE A 41 34.18 4.64 -14.70
CA ILE A 41 33.60 5.59 -15.66
C ILE A 41 33.09 4.86 -16.90
N LYS A 42 33.87 3.94 -17.46
CA LYS A 42 33.45 3.11 -18.60
C LYS A 42 32.19 2.32 -18.30
N GLN A 43 32.07 1.74 -17.10
CA GLN A 43 30.87 1.02 -16.67
C GLN A 43 29.67 1.94 -16.44
N ILE A 44 29.89 3.16 -15.94
CA ILE A 44 28.82 4.15 -15.80
C ILE A 44 28.28 4.56 -17.17
N HIS A 45 29.14 4.80 -18.16
CA HIS A 45 28.73 5.14 -19.53
C HIS A 45 27.96 4.01 -20.25
N GLN A 46 28.07 2.76 -19.79
CA GLN A 46 27.25 1.67 -20.33
C GLN A 46 25.76 1.84 -19.96
N ASN A 47 25.46 2.61 -18.91
CA ASN A 47 24.10 2.95 -18.53
C ASN A 47 23.81 4.42 -18.88
N THR A 48 23.20 4.62 -20.05
CA THR A 48 22.85 5.95 -20.59
C THR A 48 21.86 6.74 -19.72
N HIS A 49 21.24 6.10 -18.72
CA HIS A 49 20.38 6.79 -17.75
C HIS A 49 21.18 7.53 -16.66
N ILE A 50 22.43 7.15 -16.40
CA ILE A 50 23.25 7.76 -15.33
C ILE A 50 23.95 9.04 -15.85
N PHE A 51 24.71 8.92 -16.93
CA PHE A 51 25.28 10.06 -17.66
C PHE A 51 24.48 10.30 -18.92
N LYS A 52 23.32 10.95 -18.74
CA LYS A 52 22.42 11.32 -19.83
C LYS A 52 23.15 12.25 -20.79
N GLU A 53 22.85 12.14 -22.09
CA GLU A 53 23.49 12.95 -23.14
C GLU A 53 23.29 14.46 -22.93
N THR A 54 22.22 14.84 -22.22
CA THR A 54 21.90 16.22 -21.86
C THR A 54 22.77 16.79 -20.74
N TYR A 55 23.55 15.96 -20.03
CA TYR A 55 24.36 16.40 -18.89
C TYR A 55 25.74 16.88 -19.32
N THR A 56 26.17 18.02 -18.77
CA THR A 56 27.55 18.49 -18.95
C THR A 56 28.53 17.63 -18.14
N PRO A 57 29.82 17.59 -18.50
CA PRO A 57 30.84 16.90 -17.71
C PRO A 57 30.86 17.34 -16.24
N GLU A 58 30.62 18.63 -15.98
CA GLU A 58 30.54 19.18 -14.62
C GLU A 58 29.33 18.63 -13.86
N GLN A 59 28.19 18.45 -14.53
CA GLN A 59 27.01 17.81 -13.94
C GLN A 59 27.26 16.33 -13.64
N CYS A 60 27.92 15.60 -14.55
CA CYS A 60 28.36 14.22 -14.33
C CYS A 60 29.29 14.09 -13.11
N ILE A 61 30.18 15.06 -12.89
CA ILE A 61 31.02 15.11 -11.68
C ILE A 61 30.18 15.33 -10.42
N GLN A 62 29.16 16.20 -10.46
CA GLN A 62 28.27 16.37 -9.30
C GLN A 62 27.51 15.08 -8.97
N ILE A 63 27.07 14.33 -10.00
CA ILE A 63 26.45 13.01 -9.84
C ILE A 63 27.43 12.03 -9.18
N LEU A 64 28.68 11.94 -9.68
CA LEU A 64 29.73 11.11 -9.07
C LEU A 64 30.02 11.50 -7.63
N LYS A 65 30.16 12.80 -7.33
CA LYS A 65 30.39 13.30 -5.96
C LYS A 65 29.24 12.92 -5.04
N LYS A 66 27.99 13.05 -5.50
CA LYS A 66 26.81 12.64 -4.75
C LYS A 66 26.83 11.13 -4.47
N ALA A 67 27.11 10.30 -5.48
CA ALA A 67 27.18 8.86 -5.33
C ALA A 67 28.30 8.41 -4.38
N ILE A 68 29.51 8.97 -4.51
CA ILE A 68 30.63 8.67 -3.59
C ILE A 68 30.28 9.10 -2.16
N THR A 69 29.63 10.25 -1.99
CA THR A 69 29.17 10.71 -0.66
C THR A 69 28.15 9.73 -0.06
N THR A 70 27.15 9.32 -0.84
CA THR A 70 26.16 8.32 -0.43
C THR A 70 26.84 7.00 -0.05
N TYR A 71 27.75 6.51 -0.88
CA TYR A 71 28.49 5.27 -0.66
C TYR A 71 29.37 5.32 0.60
N ASN A 72 30.09 6.44 0.82
CA ASN A 72 30.84 6.69 2.04
C ASN A 72 29.95 6.66 3.29
N ASN A 73 28.78 7.29 3.24
CA ASN A 73 27.85 7.32 4.37
C ASN A 73 27.32 5.93 4.71
N VAL A 74 27.04 5.11 3.70
CA VAL A 74 26.52 3.74 3.89
C VAL A 74 27.56 2.82 4.51
N TYR A 75 28.81 2.88 4.04
CA TYR A 75 29.88 1.95 4.45
C TYR A 75 30.91 2.54 5.41
N ALA A 76 30.69 3.77 5.88
CA ALA A 76 31.61 4.55 6.70
C ALA A 76 33.02 4.72 6.08
N TYR A 77 33.11 4.74 4.74
CA TYR A 77 34.37 5.01 4.04
C TYR A 77 34.69 6.51 3.98
N LYS A 78 35.94 6.82 3.63
CA LYS A 78 36.44 8.21 3.44
C LYS A 78 37.02 8.40 2.04
N ILE A 79 36.34 7.89 1.03
CA ILE A 79 36.76 8.00 -0.37
C ILE A 79 36.55 9.45 -0.83
N THR A 80 37.56 10.04 -1.47
CA THR A 80 37.48 11.40 -2.00
C THR A 80 37.77 11.39 -3.50
N LEU A 81 36.93 12.08 -4.28
CA LEU A 81 37.20 12.31 -5.69
C LEU A 81 38.23 13.45 -5.83
N LYS A 82 39.48 13.10 -6.12
CA LYS A 82 40.59 14.08 -6.26
C LYS A 82 40.42 14.97 -7.49
N ASP A 83 40.88 16.22 -7.41
CA ASP A 83 40.78 17.21 -8.49
C ASP A 83 41.48 16.74 -9.78
N GLU A 84 42.60 16.00 -9.67
CA GLU A 84 43.29 15.42 -10.84
C GLU A 84 42.40 14.46 -11.65
N LEU A 85 41.56 13.65 -10.98
CA LEU A 85 40.61 12.76 -11.66
C LEU A 85 39.46 13.55 -12.29
N ILE A 86 39.04 14.64 -11.64
CA ILE A 86 38.00 15.55 -12.12
C ILE A 86 38.46 16.22 -13.42
N ASP A 87 39.66 16.79 -13.43
CA ASP A 87 40.22 17.50 -14.58
C ASP A 87 40.46 16.56 -15.77
N ASN A 88 40.96 15.35 -15.50
CA ASN A 88 41.15 14.32 -16.51
C ASN A 88 39.81 13.88 -17.12
N PHE A 89 38.78 13.65 -16.30
CA PHE A 89 37.43 13.29 -16.76
C PHE A 89 36.78 14.39 -17.60
N VAL A 90 36.82 15.65 -17.15
CA VAL A 90 36.27 16.79 -17.91
C VAL A 90 36.96 16.92 -19.26
N SER A 91 38.28 16.77 -19.27
CA SER A 91 39.08 16.85 -20.50
C SER A 91 38.77 15.70 -21.46
N SER A 92 38.53 14.48 -20.97
CA SER A 92 38.17 13.33 -21.81
C SER A 92 36.75 13.42 -22.36
N GLU A 93 35.78 13.86 -21.55
CA GLU A 93 34.37 13.97 -21.97
C GLU A 93 34.16 15.11 -22.97
N ARG A 94 34.84 16.25 -22.78
CA ARG A 94 34.83 17.35 -23.78
C ARG A 94 35.41 16.92 -25.13
N LYS A 95 36.40 16.02 -25.13
CA LYS A 95 36.98 15.41 -26.37
C LYS A 95 36.06 14.37 -27.00
N ARG A 96 35.27 13.64 -26.20
CA ARG A 96 34.25 12.70 -26.71
C ARG A 96 33.11 13.40 -27.44
N ASN A 97 32.64 14.55 -26.94
CA ASN A 97 31.60 15.34 -27.59
C ASN A 97 32.04 15.99 -28.93
N THR A 98 33.33 15.90 -29.29
CA THR A 98 33.88 16.38 -30.56
C THR A 98 34.09 15.27 -31.60
N VAL A 99 33.90 14.00 -31.23
CA VAL A 99 34.10 12.85 -32.13
C VAL A 99 32.85 11.98 -32.10
N ASN A 100 32.15 11.86 -33.24
CA ASN A 100 31.07 10.89 -33.44
C ASN A 100 31.62 9.47 -33.23
N THR A 101 31.58 9.01 -31.99
CA THR A 101 32.11 7.70 -31.61
C THR A 101 30.94 6.73 -31.53
N THR A 102 30.99 5.69 -32.33
CA THR A 102 30.04 4.56 -32.33
C THR A 102 29.87 4.04 -30.90
N GLN A 103 28.63 4.05 -30.40
CA GLN A 103 28.30 3.54 -29.07
C GLN A 103 28.78 2.09 -28.92
N PRO A 104 29.49 1.74 -27.82
CA PRO A 104 29.69 0.34 -27.47
C PRO A 104 28.33 -0.30 -27.22
N THR A 105 28.07 -1.44 -27.85
CA THR A 105 26.89 -2.26 -27.58
C THR A 105 26.76 -2.48 -26.08
N ALA A 106 25.59 -2.11 -25.54
CA ALA A 106 25.25 -2.31 -24.14
C ALA A 106 25.48 -3.78 -23.77
N VAL A 107 26.45 -4.02 -22.89
CA VAL A 107 26.52 -5.28 -22.17
C VAL A 107 25.43 -5.17 -21.12
N ASP A 108 24.36 -5.91 -21.33
CA ASP A 108 23.29 -6.08 -20.37
C ASP A 108 23.91 -6.58 -19.06
N THR A 109 24.12 -5.69 -18.09
CA THR A 109 24.52 -6.07 -16.73
C THR A 109 23.27 -6.69 -16.09
N SER A 110 22.97 -7.91 -16.51
CA SER A 110 21.70 -8.62 -16.36
C SER A 110 21.45 -9.17 -14.95
N ALA A 111 22.03 -8.55 -13.93
CA ALA A 111 21.67 -8.81 -12.56
C ALA A 111 21.28 -7.48 -11.93
N GLU A 112 20.00 -7.13 -12.02
CA GLU A 112 19.43 -6.13 -11.10
C GLU A 112 19.71 -6.63 -9.69
N ASP A 113 20.68 -6.02 -9.01
CA ASP A 113 20.88 -6.30 -7.60
C ASP A 113 19.71 -5.76 -6.78
N ASP A 114 19.55 -6.28 -5.56
CA ASP A 114 18.42 -5.92 -4.71
C ASP A 114 18.35 -4.41 -4.42
N LEU A 115 19.50 -3.74 -4.37
CA LEU A 115 19.57 -2.29 -4.17
C LEU A 115 18.98 -1.54 -5.37
N THR A 116 19.38 -1.92 -6.60
CA THR A 116 18.87 -1.35 -7.85
C THR A 116 17.36 -1.58 -7.98
N LYS A 117 16.88 -2.79 -7.69
CA LYS A 117 15.46 -3.13 -7.72
C LYS A 117 14.64 -2.25 -6.76
N VAL A 118 15.05 -2.19 -5.49
CA VAL A 118 14.34 -1.45 -4.44
C VAL A 118 14.32 0.05 -4.74
N THR A 119 15.43 0.59 -5.22
CA THR A 119 15.56 2.03 -5.46
C THR A 119 14.79 2.48 -6.69
N LYS A 120 14.78 1.67 -7.76
CA LYS A 120 13.86 1.84 -8.89
C LYS A 120 12.40 1.88 -8.44
N GLY A 121 12.01 1.05 -7.47
CA GLY A 121 10.67 1.07 -6.87
C GLY A 121 10.33 2.41 -6.22
N TYR A 122 11.28 3.04 -5.52
CA TYR A 122 11.09 4.35 -4.91
C TYR A 122 11.04 5.50 -5.94
N ASP A 123 11.86 5.46 -6.99
CA ASP A 123 11.78 6.47 -8.05
C ASP A 123 10.45 6.36 -8.82
N ARG A 124 9.93 5.15 -9.03
CA ARG A 124 8.60 4.93 -9.62
C ARG A 124 7.49 5.47 -8.72
N LEU A 125 7.62 5.34 -7.41
CA LEU A 125 6.69 5.93 -6.45
C LEU A 125 6.65 7.45 -6.55
N GLU A 126 7.81 8.10 -6.64
CA GLU A 126 7.90 9.56 -6.80
C GLU A 126 7.19 10.02 -8.08
N MET A 127 7.52 9.43 -9.23
CA MET A 127 6.84 9.72 -10.51
C MET A 127 5.32 9.50 -10.43
N ALA A 128 4.89 8.41 -9.79
CA ALA A 128 3.47 8.12 -9.65
C ALA A 128 2.75 9.15 -8.78
N GLN A 129 3.40 9.64 -7.71
CA GLN A 129 2.84 10.69 -6.86
C GLN A 129 2.69 12.02 -7.63
N GLU A 130 3.66 12.38 -8.45
CA GLU A 130 3.57 13.55 -9.36
C GLU A 130 2.39 13.39 -10.33
N ASN A 131 2.26 12.23 -10.98
CA ASN A 131 1.16 11.94 -11.89
C ASN A 131 -0.21 12.05 -11.21
N VAL A 132 -0.35 11.49 -10.00
CA VAL A 132 -1.61 11.57 -9.23
C VAL A 132 -1.93 13.02 -8.86
N GLN A 133 -0.93 13.81 -8.45
CA GLN A 133 -1.13 15.23 -8.15
C GLN A 133 -1.56 16.01 -9.40
N GLN A 134 -0.92 15.75 -10.54
CA GLN A 134 -1.25 16.39 -11.81
C GLN A 134 -2.69 16.06 -12.26
N ILE A 135 -3.09 14.79 -12.18
CA ILE A 135 -4.45 14.35 -12.49
C ILE A 135 -5.46 15.03 -11.56
N ASN A 136 -5.21 15.05 -10.25
CA ASN A 136 -6.07 15.73 -9.30
C ASN A 136 -6.24 17.22 -9.61
N SER A 137 -5.15 17.95 -9.85
CA SER A 137 -5.19 19.38 -10.20
C SER A 137 -5.96 19.62 -11.51
N ASN A 138 -5.82 18.74 -12.49
CA ASN A 138 -6.57 18.84 -13.74
C ASN A 138 -8.08 18.57 -13.55
N ILE A 139 -8.45 17.60 -12.71
CA ILE A 139 -9.86 17.35 -12.36
C ILE A 139 -10.45 18.59 -11.69
N LEU A 140 -9.77 19.16 -10.69
CA LEU A 140 -10.22 20.38 -10.00
C LEU A 140 -10.40 21.55 -10.98
N ARG A 141 -9.46 21.73 -11.93
CA ARG A 141 -9.57 22.73 -12.98
C ARG A 141 -10.84 22.55 -13.83
N VAL A 142 -11.18 21.31 -14.20
CA VAL A 142 -12.42 21.02 -14.95
C VAL A 142 -13.67 21.28 -14.10
N LEU A 143 -13.62 21.02 -12.79
CA LEU A 143 -14.74 21.22 -11.86
C LEU A 143 -14.97 22.68 -11.46
N LYS A 144 -13.91 23.50 -11.42
CA LYS A 144 -13.93 24.85 -10.86
C LYS A 144 -15.10 25.70 -11.37
N ASN A 145 -15.26 25.74 -12.69
CA ASN A 145 -16.26 26.58 -13.36
C ASN A 145 -17.60 25.87 -13.62
N LYS A 146 -17.75 24.61 -13.17
CA LYS A 146 -19.00 23.86 -13.33
C LYS A 146 -19.82 23.96 -12.05
N GLU A 147 -21.13 24.19 -12.19
CA GLU A 147 -22.08 24.16 -11.08
C GLU A 147 -22.18 22.74 -10.49
N PHE A 148 -22.29 21.75 -11.38
CA PHE A 148 -22.23 20.33 -11.07
C PHE A 148 -21.47 19.56 -12.16
N ALA A 149 -21.11 18.32 -11.84
CA ALA A 149 -20.53 17.39 -12.80
C ALA A 149 -21.41 16.14 -12.94
N VAL A 150 -21.34 15.49 -14.10
CA VAL A 150 -21.93 14.17 -14.33
C VAL A 150 -20.80 13.19 -14.59
N VAL A 151 -20.75 12.12 -13.81
CA VAL A 151 -19.80 11.02 -13.96
C VAL A 151 -20.59 9.72 -13.81
N PRO A 152 -20.71 8.89 -14.86
CA PRO A 152 -21.52 7.67 -14.81
C PRO A 152 -21.19 6.74 -13.63
N GLN A 153 -19.90 6.56 -13.35
CA GLN A 153 -19.42 5.69 -12.29
C GLN A 153 -18.52 6.44 -11.31
N VAL A 154 -18.81 6.34 -10.01
CA VAL A 154 -17.93 6.84 -8.95
C VAL A 154 -17.42 5.69 -8.09
N ILE A 155 -16.13 5.71 -7.75
CA ILE A 155 -15.52 4.85 -6.74
C ILE A 155 -15.19 5.74 -5.52
N ILE A 156 -15.76 5.44 -4.37
CA ILE A 156 -15.48 6.16 -3.12
C ILE A 156 -14.44 5.36 -2.34
N GLY A 157 -13.23 5.91 -2.18
CA GLY A 157 -12.09 5.29 -1.53
C GLY A 157 -10.99 4.88 -2.51
N SER A 158 -9.76 5.30 -2.21
CA SER A 158 -8.55 5.05 -3.01
C SER A 158 -7.55 4.10 -2.34
N GLY A 159 -7.98 3.40 -1.29
CA GLY A 159 -7.20 2.35 -0.61
C GLY A 159 -7.10 1.05 -1.43
N ASP A 160 -6.75 -0.06 -0.77
CA ASP A 160 -6.49 -1.34 -1.45
C ASP A 160 -7.70 -1.89 -2.22
N THR A 161 -8.89 -1.83 -1.64
CA THR A 161 -10.14 -2.29 -2.27
C THR A 161 -10.48 -1.45 -3.50
N GLY A 162 -10.45 -0.12 -3.40
CA GLY A 162 -10.74 0.78 -4.53
C GLY A 162 -9.69 0.66 -5.64
N THR A 163 -8.41 0.53 -5.27
CA THR A 163 -7.33 0.26 -6.21
C THR A 163 -7.53 -1.08 -6.91
N THR A 164 -7.93 -2.13 -6.18
CA THR A 164 -8.20 -3.45 -6.79
C THR A 164 -9.37 -3.37 -7.76
N LEU A 165 -10.44 -2.65 -7.42
CA LEU A 165 -11.58 -2.47 -8.29
C LEU A 165 -11.17 -1.74 -9.59
N TRP A 166 -10.41 -0.65 -9.48
CA TRP A 166 -9.83 0.07 -10.62
C TRP A 166 -9.00 -0.84 -11.52
N LEU A 167 -8.11 -1.62 -10.91
CA LEU A 167 -7.17 -2.48 -11.64
C LEU A 167 -7.84 -3.70 -12.27
N GLU A 168 -8.92 -4.23 -11.69
CA GLU A 168 -9.60 -5.43 -12.20
C GLU A 168 -10.76 -5.11 -13.15
N GLN A 169 -11.60 -4.13 -12.83
CA GLN A 169 -12.84 -3.86 -13.57
C GLN A 169 -12.65 -2.83 -14.69
N TYR A 170 -11.83 -1.81 -14.49
CA TYR A 170 -11.77 -0.64 -15.37
C TYR A 170 -10.52 -0.59 -16.27
N LYS A 171 -9.96 -1.76 -16.60
CA LYS A 171 -8.75 -1.90 -17.45
C LYS A 171 -8.86 -1.16 -18.79
N ALA A 172 -10.05 -1.12 -19.39
CA ALA A 172 -10.30 -0.44 -20.66
C ALA A 172 -10.14 1.09 -20.60
N HIS A 173 -10.10 1.68 -19.40
CA HIS A 173 -9.95 3.12 -19.17
C HIS A 173 -8.56 3.50 -18.65
N HIS A 174 -7.64 2.55 -18.54
CA HIS A 174 -6.28 2.83 -18.11
C HIS A 174 -5.56 3.68 -19.16
N GLY A 175 -4.88 4.74 -18.74
CA GLY A 175 -4.11 5.62 -19.64
C GLY A 175 -4.95 6.60 -20.48
N THR A 176 -6.24 6.78 -20.17
CA THR A 176 -7.11 7.69 -20.93
C THR A 176 -7.36 9.03 -20.24
N SER A 177 -7.14 9.11 -18.93
CA SER A 177 -7.61 10.23 -18.11
C SER A 177 -6.91 11.54 -18.43
N GLN A 178 -5.60 11.54 -18.69
CA GLN A 178 -4.90 12.78 -19.02
C GLN A 178 -5.40 13.40 -20.33
N ALA A 179 -5.66 12.57 -21.35
CA ALA A 179 -6.19 13.04 -22.63
C ALA A 179 -7.59 13.67 -22.49
N LEU A 180 -8.49 13.03 -21.74
CA LEU A 180 -9.84 13.56 -21.48
C LEU A 180 -9.77 14.89 -20.70
N LEU A 181 -8.93 14.95 -19.66
CA LEU A 181 -8.76 16.15 -18.85
C LEU A 181 -8.10 17.30 -19.62
N ALA A 182 -7.23 17.01 -20.58
CA ALA A 182 -6.66 18.00 -21.49
C ALA A 182 -7.74 18.63 -22.38
N ASN A 183 -8.76 17.85 -22.77
CA ASN A 183 -9.91 18.32 -23.54
C ASN A 183 -10.99 19.01 -22.66
N GLY A 184 -10.75 19.18 -21.35
CA GLY A 184 -11.71 19.78 -20.44
C GLY A 184 -12.87 18.85 -20.03
N GLU A 185 -12.73 17.55 -20.28
CA GLU A 185 -13.73 16.53 -19.98
C GLU A 185 -13.34 15.72 -18.75
N LEU A 186 -14.34 15.31 -17.96
CA LEU A 186 -14.10 14.39 -16.84
C LEU A 186 -14.08 12.94 -17.36
N PRO A 187 -13.18 12.10 -16.85
CA PRO A 187 -13.21 10.67 -17.14
C PRO A 187 -14.55 10.04 -16.72
N PRO A 188 -15.04 9.02 -17.44
CA PRO A 188 -16.35 8.40 -17.17
C PRO A 188 -16.39 7.61 -15.85
N ILE A 189 -15.23 7.36 -15.26
CA ILE A 189 -15.06 6.85 -13.91
C ILE A 189 -14.33 7.91 -13.11
N LEU A 190 -14.78 8.22 -11.90
CA LEU A 190 -14.08 9.10 -10.98
C LEU A 190 -13.82 8.38 -9.67
N MET A 191 -12.56 8.39 -9.22
CA MET A 191 -12.21 7.93 -7.88
C MET A 191 -12.18 9.13 -6.94
N ILE A 192 -12.85 9.05 -5.78
CA ILE A 192 -12.86 10.13 -4.79
C ILE A 192 -12.28 9.60 -3.48
N GLY A 193 -11.26 10.28 -2.97
CA GLY A 193 -10.69 10.01 -1.66
C GLY A 193 -9.67 11.08 -1.29
N GLU A 194 -9.92 11.76 -0.17
CA GLU A 194 -9.09 12.85 0.38
C GLU A 194 -7.64 12.42 0.53
N ASP A 195 -7.42 11.31 1.22
CA ASP A 195 -6.11 10.67 1.38
C ASP A 195 -6.14 9.25 0.80
N PRO A 196 -5.09 8.85 0.04
CA PRO A 196 -4.92 7.46 -0.37
C PRO A 196 -4.56 6.50 0.80
N GLY A 197 -4.68 6.96 2.05
CA GLY A 197 -4.14 6.34 3.25
C GLY A 197 -2.72 6.86 3.58
N ASN A 198 -2.29 6.62 4.81
CA ASN A 198 -0.96 7.01 5.30
C ASN A 198 -0.29 5.81 5.99
N TRP A 199 0.34 4.95 5.18
CA TRP A 199 1.14 3.84 5.69
C TRP A 199 2.61 4.20 5.46
N LYS A 200 3.05 5.30 6.07
CA LYS A 200 4.44 5.78 5.93
C LYS A 200 5.41 4.98 6.80
N HIS A 201 4.91 4.28 7.81
CA HIS A 201 5.72 3.51 8.75
C HIS A 201 5.82 2.02 8.40
N ASP A 202 6.89 1.38 8.86
CA ASP A 202 7.03 -0.07 8.81
C ASP A 202 6.02 -0.72 9.77
N TYR A 203 4.93 -1.23 9.19
CA TYR A 203 3.90 -1.99 9.89
C TYR A 203 3.73 -3.36 9.23
N THR A 204 3.99 -4.41 9.99
CA THR A 204 3.90 -5.81 9.60
C THR A 204 2.43 -6.24 9.64
N LEU A 205 1.87 -6.46 8.45
CA LEU A 205 0.52 -7.00 8.29
C LEU A 205 0.47 -8.46 8.71
N ALA A 206 -0.70 -8.92 9.16
CA ALA A 206 -0.94 -10.34 9.39
C ALA A 206 -0.94 -11.18 8.10
N GLN A 207 -1.03 -10.54 6.93
CA GLN A 207 -1.09 -11.22 5.64
C GLN A 207 0.31 -11.40 5.01
N PRO A 208 0.66 -12.60 4.51
CA PRO A 208 1.89 -12.82 3.75
C PRO A 208 1.83 -12.28 2.31
N HIS A 209 2.98 -12.18 1.66
CA HIS A 209 3.09 -11.73 0.26
C HIS A 209 2.29 -12.61 -0.71
N SER A 210 2.24 -13.92 -0.49
CA SER A 210 1.53 -14.88 -1.37
C SER A 210 0.05 -14.58 -1.63
N ILE A 211 -0.61 -13.82 -0.75
CA ILE A 211 -2.03 -13.45 -0.88
C ILE A 211 -2.24 -11.95 -1.15
N LEU A 212 -1.16 -11.16 -1.14
CA LEU A 212 -1.19 -9.70 -1.33
C LEU A 212 -0.51 -9.22 -2.61
N GLU A 213 0.06 -10.11 -3.41
CA GLU A 213 0.55 -9.76 -4.73
C GLU A 213 -0.54 -9.77 -5.81
N ARG A 214 -0.24 -9.12 -6.93
CA ARG A 214 -1.06 -9.03 -8.13
C ARG A 214 -0.17 -9.26 -9.34
N THR A 215 -0.48 -10.26 -10.16
CA THR A 215 0.37 -10.63 -11.31
C THR A 215 0.27 -9.71 -12.51
N ALA A 216 -0.88 -9.05 -12.71
CA ALA A 216 -1.12 -8.18 -13.86
C ALA A 216 -0.73 -6.71 -13.60
N CYS A 217 -0.18 -6.40 -12.42
CA CYS A 217 0.14 -5.05 -12.00
C CYS A 217 1.60 -4.71 -12.23
N LYS A 218 1.88 -3.43 -12.51
CA LYS A 218 3.25 -2.93 -12.73
C LYS A 218 4.06 -2.93 -11.44
N GLU A 219 3.43 -2.73 -10.29
CA GLU A 219 4.10 -2.65 -9.00
C GLU A 219 3.48 -3.61 -7.98
N ASN A 220 4.33 -4.31 -7.22
CA ASN A 220 3.97 -5.19 -6.12
C ASN A 220 4.76 -4.84 -4.85
N PRO A 221 4.25 -5.20 -3.65
CA PRO A 221 4.95 -4.94 -2.39
C PRO A 221 6.37 -5.54 -2.35
N SER A 222 6.61 -6.65 -3.05
CA SER A 222 7.90 -7.35 -3.11
C SER A 222 9.02 -6.56 -3.81
N ILE A 223 8.68 -5.53 -4.58
CA ILE A 223 9.67 -4.68 -5.24
C ILE A 223 10.51 -3.93 -4.21
N TYR A 224 9.92 -3.59 -3.07
CA TYR A 224 10.56 -2.86 -1.98
C TYR A 224 11.33 -3.77 -1.00
N LEU A 225 11.50 -5.07 -1.34
CA LEU A 225 12.16 -6.06 -0.51
C LEU A 225 13.34 -6.72 -1.22
N PRO A 226 14.40 -7.09 -0.48
CA PRO A 226 15.44 -7.97 -1.00
C PRO A 226 14.86 -9.30 -1.49
N THR A 227 15.35 -9.80 -2.62
CA THR A 227 14.86 -11.01 -3.28
C THR A 227 14.98 -12.23 -2.37
N GLY A 228 16.11 -12.38 -1.69
CA GLY A 228 16.31 -13.50 -0.75
C GLY A 228 15.40 -13.46 0.48
N TYR A 229 14.93 -12.26 0.88
CA TYR A 229 13.94 -12.13 1.95
C TYR A 229 12.53 -12.45 1.44
N TYR A 230 12.18 -11.89 0.27
CA TYR A 230 10.90 -12.15 -0.39
C TYR A 230 10.69 -13.64 -0.68
N GLN A 231 11.71 -14.38 -1.15
CA GLN A 231 11.62 -15.82 -1.42
C GLN A 231 11.14 -16.67 -0.24
N LYS A 232 11.27 -16.18 1.01
CA LYS A 232 10.75 -16.84 2.22
C LYS A 232 9.25 -16.64 2.43
N ASN A 233 8.57 -15.87 1.56
CA ASN A 233 7.17 -15.47 1.67
C ASN A 233 6.82 -14.85 3.05
N PRO A 234 7.50 -13.76 3.45
CA PRO A 234 7.28 -13.15 4.76
C PRO A 234 5.90 -12.51 4.87
N HIS A 235 5.55 -12.10 6.08
CA HIS A 235 4.45 -11.17 6.33
C HIS A 235 4.70 -9.84 5.61
N ALA A 236 3.67 -9.32 4.93
CA ALA A 236 3.81 -8.12 4.12
C ALA A 236 3.90 -6.87 5.00
N ASN A 237 4.63 -5.86 4.51
CA ASN A 237 4.63 -4.56 5.15
C ASN A 237 3.55 -3.67 4.54
N GLY A 238 2.67 -3.11 5.36
CA GLY A 238 1.57 -2.28 4.91
C GLY A 238 2.01 -1.01 4.17
N ARG A 239 3.19 -0.47 4.49
CA ARG A 239 3.83 0.61 3.70
C ARG A 239 4.07 0.19 2.26
N HIS A 240 4.62 -0.99 2.04
CA HIS A 240 4.93 -1.49 0.70
C HIS A 240 3.66 -1.77 -0.11
N VAL A 241 2.58 -2.22 0.55
CA VAL A 241 1.26 -2.37 -0.07
C VAL A 241 0.70 -1.01 -0.51
N TYR A 242 0.76 -0.01 0.37
CA TYR A 242 0.36 1.36 0.04
C TYR A 242 1.17 1.93 -1.12
N GLN A 243 2.50 1.81 -1.08
CA GLN A 243 3.39 2.30 -2.13
C GLN A 243 3.10 1.64 -3.47
N ALA A 244 2.93 0.31 -3.50
CA ALA A 244 2.55 -0.41 -4.71
C ALA A 244 1.18 0.06 -5.26
N ASN A 245 0.20 0.31 -4.38
CA ASN A 245 -1.10 0.86 -4.80
C ASN A 245 -0.95 2.26 -5.41
N GLN A 246 -0.15 3.15 -4.80
CA GLN A 246 0.11 4.49 -5.36
C GLN A 246 0.75 4.43 -6.74
N VAL A 247 1.75 3.57 -6.93
CA VAL A 247 2.39 3.40 -8.23
C VAL A 247 1.40 2.90 -9.27
N ASN A 248 0.61 1.86 -8.92
CA ASN A 248 -0.36 1.32 -9.85
C ASN A 248 -1.44 2.34 -10.23
N LEU A 249 -1.96 3.14 -9.28
CA LEU A 249 -2.91 4.21 -9.57
C LEU A 249 -2.29 5.28 -10.50
N GLY A 250 -1.09 5.77 -10.18
CA GLY A 250 -0.43 6.80 -10.98
C GLY A 250 -0.06 6.35 -12.40
N PHE A 251 0.40 5.12 -12.59
CA PHE A 251 0.81 4.59 -13.90
C PHE A 251 -0.32 4.02 -14.75
N THR A 252 -1.51 3.85 -14.18
CA THR A 252 -2.73 3.54 -14.94
C THR A 252 -3.58 4.78 -15.17
N GLU A 253 -3.09 5.95 -14.75
CA GLU A 253 -3.80 7.23 -14.80
C GLU A 253 -5.15 7.19 -14.10
N ALA A 254 -5.23 6.55 -12.93
CA ALA A 254 -6.47 6.52 -12.16
C ALA A 254 -6.98 7.95 -11.90
N PRO A 255 -8.25 8.26 -12.23
CA PRO A 255 -8.82 9.60 -12.12
C PRO A 255 -9.19 9.92 -10.66
N LEU A 256 -8.16 10.10 -9.82
CA LEU A 256 -8.30 10.33 -8.39
C LEU A 256 -8.47 11.82 -8.06
N LEU A 257 -9.66 12.18 -7.59
CA LEU A 257 -9.96 13.45 -6.95
C LEU A 257 -9.71 13.34 -5.44
N ARG A 258 -8.79 14.17 -4.93
CA ARG A 258 -8.50 14.33 -3.51
C ARG A 258 -9.54 15.24 -2.88
N ALA A 259 -10.64 14.63 -2.47
CA ALA A 259 -11.80 15.29 -1.90
C ALA A 259 -12.55 14.39 -0.92
N THR A 260 -13.38 15.00 -0.09
CA THR A 260 -14.16 14.31 0.95
C THR A 260 -15.62 14.22 0.50
N VAL A 261 -16.19 13.02 0.47
CA VAL A 261 -17.63 12.86 0.23
C VAL A 261 -18.37 13.16 1.53
N LEU A 262 -19.24 14.15 1.49
CA LEU A 262 -20.03 14.58 2.65
C LEU A 262 -21.35 13.79 2.76
N ARG A 263 -22.01 13.58 1.61
CA ARG A 263 -23.31 12.92 1.52
C ARG A 263 -23.47 12.22 0.18
N VAL A 264 -24.22 11.12 0.19
CA VAL A 264 -24.76 10.47 -1.00
C VAL A 264 -26.28 10.54 -0.93
N GLU A 265 -26.88 11.16 -1.94
CA GLU A 265 -28.30 11.49 -2.01
C GLU A 265 -28.97 10.76 -3.17
N LYS A 266 -30.25 10.42 -3.01
CA LYS A 266 -31.04 9.71 -4.02
C LYS A 266 -32.05 10.66 -4.67
N ARG A 267 -32.12 10.65 -6.01
CA ARG A 267 -33.02 11.53 -6.78
C ARG A 267 -34.45 11.57 -6.26
N SER A 268 -34.99 10.41 -5.87
CA SER A 268 -36.37 10.29 -5.38
C SER A 268 -36.69 11.18 -4.17
N ASN A 269 -35.67 11.57 -3.39
CA ASN A 269 -35.82 12.39 -2.19
C ASN A 269 -35.59 13.89 -2.44
N HIS A 270 -35.05 14.24 -3.62
CA HIS A 270 -34.52 15.57 -3.95
C HIS A 270 -35.06 16.08 -5.29
N LEU A 271 -36.28 15.70 -5.68
CA LEU A 271 -36.85 16.03 -6.99
C LEU A 271 -36.93 17.54 -7.27
N CYS A 272 -37.03 18.36 -6.23
CA CYS A 272 -37.19 19.81 -6.35
C CYS A 272 -35.88 20.56 -6.63
N ASP A 273 -34.73 20.00 -6.26
CA ASP A 273 -33.39 20.61 -6.40
C ASP A 273 -32.44 19.72 -7.23
N TRP A 274 -32.97 18.72 -7.93
CA TRP A 274 -32.20 17.84 -8.81
C TRP A 274 -31.91 18.49 -10.16
N GLN A 275 -30.62 18.68 -10.47
CA GLN A 275 -30.19 19.37 -11.68
C GLN A 275 -29.87 18.43 -12.85
N SER A 276 -29.75 17.12 -12.62
CA SER A 276 -29.46 16.13 -13.66
C SER A 276 -30.51 15.01 -13.68
N PRO A 277 -31.61 15.16 -14.45
CA PRO A 277 -32.74 14.24 -14.42
C PRO A 277 -32.37 12.79 -14.77
N ASP A 278 -31.37 12.58 -15.62
CA ASP A 278 -31.00 11.23 -16.09
C ASP A 278 -30.12 10.45 -15.09
N GLN A 279 -29.76 11.06 -13.95
CA GLN A 279 -28.88 10.48 -12.95
C GLN A 279 -29.65 10.16 -11.67
N GLU A 280 -29.41 8.98 -11.11
CA GLU A 280 -30.14 8.50 -9.92
C GLU A 280 -29.54 8.97 -8.60
N TYR A 281 -28.24 9.26 -8.59
CA TYR A 281 -27.49 9.59 -7.39
C TYR A 281 -26.77 10.94 -7.53
N ARG A 282 -26.62 11.66 -6.42
CA ARG A 282 -25.83 12.88 -6.27
C ARG A 282 -24.90 12.73 -5.08
N LEU A 283 -23.61 12.95 -5.29
CA LEU A 283 -22.63 13.09 -4.23
C LEU A 283 -22.39 14.56 -3.96
N VAL A 284 -22.44 14.95 -2.69
CA VAL A 284 -21.98 16.26 -2.24
C VAL A 284 -20.53 16.11 -1.79
N VAL A 285 -19.61 16.75 -2.50
CA VAL A 285 -18.17 16.54 -2.36
C VAL A 285 -17.48 17.83 -1.92
N SER A 286 -16.74 17.78 -0.82
CA SER A 286 -15.91 18.88 -0.34
C SER A 286 -14.55 18.86 -1.03
N THR A 287 -14.24 19.92 -1.77
CA THR A 287 -12.95 20.13 -2.43
C THR A 287 -12.23 21.34 -1.84
N PRO A 288 -10.94 21.57 -2.13
CA PRO A 288 -10.24 22.79 -1.73
C PRO A 288 -10.91 24.08 -2.24
N ASP A 289 -11.64 24.01 -3.36
CA ASP A 289 -12.37 25.13 -3.97
C ASP A 289 -13.83 25.24 -3.47
N GLY A 290 -14.22 24.46 -2.46
CA GLY A 290 -15.57 24.41 -1.90
C GLY A 290 -16.35 23.15 -2.25
N ALA A 291 -17.65 23.14 -1.93
CA ALA A 291 -18.52 22.00 -2.17
C ALA A 291 -18.95 21.92 -3.64
N LYS A 292 -18.97 20.71 -4.21
CA LYS A 292 -19.42 20.41 -5.57
C LYS A 292 -20.39 19.25 -5.58
N ASN A 293 -21.39 19.33 -6.45
CA ASN A 293 -22.32 18.23 -6.71
C ASN A 293 -21.80 17.38 -7.88
N ILE A 294 -21.70 16.08 -7.66
CA ILE A 294 -21.34 15.10 -8.69
C ILE A 294 -22.50 14.12 -8.84
N TYR A 295 -23.15 14.15 -10.00
CA TYR A 295 -24.22 13.23 -10.35
C TYR A 295 -23.67 11.94 -10.96
N ALA A 296 -24.26 10.80 -10.59
CA ALA A 296 -23.81 9.48 -11.02
C ALA A 296 -24.97 8.48 -11.12
N ASN A 297 -24.71 7.38 -11.83
CA ASN A 297 -25.62 6.24 -11.95
C ASN A 297 -25.20 5.07 -11.09
N GLU A 298 -23.90 4.82 -10.97
CA GLU A 298 -23.35 3.70 -10.19
C GLU A 298 -22.28 4.19 -9.21
N LEU A 299 -22.33 3.66 -7.99
CA LEU A 299 -21.44 3.98 -6.89
C LEU A 299 -20.79 2.70 -6.36
N SER A 300 -19.47 2.68 -6.29
CA SER A 300 -18.71 1.62 -5.63
C SER A 300 -18.04 2.16 -4.38
N ILE A 301 -18.50 1.71 -3.21
CA ILE A 301 -18.00 2.14 -1.89
C ILE A 301 -16.90 1.18 -1.43
N CYS A 302 -15.68 1.70 -1.37
CA CYS A 302 -14.44 0.95 -1.15
C CYS A 302 -13.60 1.53 -0.01
N THR A 303 -14.25 2.18 0.96
CA THR A 303 -13.64 2.82 2.12
C THR A 303 -13.26 1.80 3.22
N GLY A 304 -12.48 2.25 4.21
CA GLY A 304 -12.20 1.48 5.44
C GLY A 304 -13.42 1.42 6.39
N LEU A 305 -13.29 0.79 7.56
CA LEU A 305 -14.42 0.69 8.52
C LEU A 305 -14.72 2.00 9.24
N GLY A 306 -13.82 2.98 9.15
CA GLY A 306 -13.96 4.31 9.74
C GLY A 306 -12.79 4.68 10.66
N PRO A 307 -12.86 5.87 11.30
CA PRO A 307 -11.87 6.24 12.31
C PRO A 307 -11.94 5.30 13.51
N ALA A 308 -10.87 5.26 14.31
CA ALA A 308 -10.89 4.50 15.55
C ALA A 308 -11.94 5.06 16.53
N ARG A 309 -12.63 4.16 17.23
CA ARG A 309 -13.64 4.55 18.22
C ARG A 309 -12.97 5.19 19.43
N ASN A 310 -13.34 6.44 19.72
CA ASN A 310 -12.88 7.14 20.92
C ASN A 310 -13.88 6.93 22.07
N ILE A 311 -13.49 6.11 23.05
CA ILE A 311 -14.27 5.86 24.28
C ILE A 311 -13.75 6.67 25.47
N ILE A 312 -12.74 7.51 25.27
CA ILE A 312 -12.01 8.20 26.33
C ILE A 312 -12.50 9.65 26.44
N SER A 313 -12.41 10.40 25.34
CA SER A 313 -12.77 11.83 25.31
C SER A 313 -14.25 12.05 25.64
N GLY A 314 -14.53 12.91 26.61
CA GLY A 314 -15.88 13.24 27.06
C GLY A 314 -16.56 12.14 27.88
N SER A 315 -15.92 10.99 28.10
CA SER A 315 -16.48 9.86 28.86
C SER A 315 -15.62 9.47 30.07
N LEU A 316 -14.35 9.14 29.85
CA LEU A 316 -13.41 8.79 30.92
C LEU A 316 -12.54 9.96 31.34
N LEU A 317 -12.37 10.93 30.44
CA LEU A 317 -11.65 12.19 30.65
C LEU A 317 -12.48 13.33 30.05
N SER A 318 -12.27 14.55 30.53
CA SER A 318 -12.78 15.73 29.84
C SER A 318 -12.10 15.89 28.46
N SER A 319 -12.76 16.53 27.49
CA SER A 319 -12.17 16.71 26.15
C SER A 319 -10.87 17.52 26.19
N SER A 320 -10.74 18.49 27.09
CA SER A 320 -9.52 19.29 27.27
C SER A 320 -8.37 18.45 27.82
N GLU A 321 -8.64 17.62 28.83
CA GLU A 321 -7.64 16.73 29.42
C GLU A 321 -7.17 15.66 28.43
N PHE A 322 -8.11 15.05 27.70
CA PHE A 322 -7.76 14.11 26.63
C PHE A 322 -6.90 14.76 25.54
N ASN A 323 -7.24 15.98 25.10
CA ASN A 323 -6.47 16.70 24.09
C ASN A 323 -5.04 17.05 24.56
N CYS A 324 -4.81 17.17 25.87
CA CYS A 324 -3.48 17.35 26.44
C CYS A 324 -2.69 16.03 26.42
N LEU A 325 -3.32 14.93 26.85
CA LEU A 325 -2.69 13.61 27.00
C LEU A 325 -2.54 12.82 25.69
N ASN A 326 -3.27 13.20 24.63
CA ASN A 326 -3.21 12.59 23.31
C ASN A 326 -2.35 13.39 22.32
N LYS A 327 -1.23 13.92 22.82
CA LYS A 327 -0.19 14.54 22.01
C LYS A 327 1.16 14.00 22.45
N LEU A 328 2.12 14.00 21.53
CA LEU A 328 3.51 13.67 21.84
C LEU A 328 4.02 14.61 22.93
N ASP A 329 4.44 14.04 24.06
CA ASP A 329 5.17 14.77 25.10
C ASP A 329 6.65 14.78 24.71
N PRO A 330 7.23 15.95 24.34
CA PRO A 330 8.63 16.01 23.88
C PRO A 330 9.64 15.65 24.97
N GLN A 331 9.28 15.81 26.24
CA GLN A 331 10.16 15.48 27.36
C GLN A 331 10.19 13.97 27.60
N LYS A 332 9.03 13.31 27.49
CA LYS A 332 8.93 11.85 27.63
C LYS A 332 9.30 11.09 26.36
N GLY A 333 9.16 11.71 25.20
CA GLY A 333 9.39 11.11 23.89
C GLY A 333 8.29 10.14 23.46
N PHE A 334 7.08 10.26 24.02
CA PHE A 334 5.91 9.44 23.68
C PHE A 334 4.59 10.14 23.99
N THR A 335 3.50 9.63 23.41
CA THR A 335 2.13 10.12 23.65
C THR A 335 1.49 9.36 24.82
N PRO A 336 1.11 10.00 25.95
CA PRO A 336 0.57 9.29 27.11
C PRO A 336 -0.69 8.45 26.82
N ILE A 337 -1.63 8.96 26.02
CA ILE A 337 -2.83 8.22 25.59
C ILE A 337 -2.90 8.25 24.07
N VAL A 338 -2.74 7.10 23.43
CA VAL A 338 -2.66 7.02 21.97
C VAL A 338 -3.64 6.00 21.39
N ASP A 339 -4.21 6.32 20.25
CA ASP A 339 -5.01 5.37 19.46
C ASP A 339 -4.14 4.23 18.92
N GLY A 340 -4.67 3.02 18.89
CA GLY A 340 -3.96 1.84 18.39
C GLY A 340 -3.53 1.95 16.92
N ASN A 341 -4.35 2.56 16.05
CA ASN A 341 -3.94 2.74 14.65
C ASN A 341 -2.83 3.79 14.55
N GLN A 342 -2.94 4.92 15.26
CA GLN A 342 -1.85 5.90 15.38
C GLN A 342 -0.55 5.24 15.87
N PHE A 343 -0.64 4.38 16.89
CA PHE A 343 0.50 3.69 17.48
C PHE A 343 1.21 2.77 16.48
N ILE A 344 0.49 1.98 15.68
CA ILE A 344 1.12 1.03 14.74
C ILE A 344 1.50 1.66 13.40
N LEU A 345 0.81 2.71 12.96
CA LEU A 345 1.02 3.33 11.64
C LEU A 345 2.02 4.50 11.65
N THR A 346 2.58 4.86 12.81
CA THR A 346 3.58 5.94 12.96
C THR A 346 4.81 5.46 13.74
N ASP A 347 5.94 6.13 13.53
CA ASP A 347 7.20 5.94 14.27
C ASP A 347 7.35 6.90 15.46
N THR A 348 6.40 7.81 15.67
CA THR A 348 6.38 8.82 16.74
C THR A 348 6.79 8.22 18.08
N GLU A 349 6.29 7.02 18.37
CA GLU A 349 6.46 6.33 19.65
C GLU A 349 7.75 5.49 19.74
N GLU A 350 8.49 5.29 18.65
CA GLU A 350 9.72 4.48 18.58
C GLU A 350 11.00 5.29 18.89
N HIS A 351 10.90 6.62 18.94
CA HIS A 351 12.04 7.51 19.16
C HIS A 351 12.65 7.41 20.58
N GLY A 352 11.83 7.14 21.59
CA GLY A 352 12.27 7.04 22.98
C GLY A 352 12.91 5.69 23.29
N LYS A 353 14.20 5.68 23.66
CA LYS A 353 14.96 4.46 24.01
C LYS A 353 14.69 3.94 25.44
N ALA A 354 14.10 4.75 26.31
CA ALA A 354 13.82 4.35 27.68
C ALA A 354 12.66 3.33 27.72
N PRO A 355 12.81 2.20 28.46
CA PRO A 355 11.72 1.26 28.68
C PRO A 355 10.51 1.92 29.34
N ARG A 356 9.32 1.52 28.92
CA ARG A 356 8.03 2.01 29.43
C ARG A 356 7.19 0.88 30.00
N LYS A 357 6.24 1.23 30.86
CA LYS A 357 5.11 0.39 31.19
C LYS A 357 3.90 0.81 30.35
N ILE A 358 3.52 -0.05 29.42
CA ILE A 358 2.45 0.17 28.45
C ILE A 358 1.23 -0.66 28.83
N VAL A 359 0.06 -0.05 28.85
CA VAL A 359 -1.21 -0.76 28.95
C VAL A 359 -1.94 -0.66 27.61
N ILE A 360 -2.35 -1.80 27.08
CA ILE A 360 -3.11 -1.90 25.83
C ILE A 360 -4.54 -2.27 26.19
N TYR A 361 -5.49 -1.46 25.76
CA TYR A 361 -6.91 -1.69 26.01
C TYR A 361 -7.68 -1.96 24.72
N GLY A 362 -8.10 -3.19 24.51
CA GLY A 362 -8.76 -3.62 23.27
C GLY A 362 -8.62 -5.11 23.00
N GLY A 363 -9.57 -5.74 22.29
CA GLY A 363 -9.60 -7.19 22.07
C GLY A 363 -9.40 -7.66 20.63
N GLY A 364 -9.17 -6.72 19.70
CA GLY A 364 -9.12 -6.98 18.26
C GLY A 364 -7.71 -7.20 17.70
N GLY A 365 -7.61 -7.48 16.40
CA GLY A 365 -6.33 -7.68 15.71
C GLY A 365 -5.38 -6.48 15.81
N THR A 366 -5.89 -5.25 15.78
CA THR A 366 -5.09 -4.03 16.02
C THR A 366 -4.47 -4.04 17.43
N ALA A 367 -5.22 -4.47 18.45
CA ALA A 367 -4.68 -4.57 19.81
C ALA A 367 -3.58 -5.63 19.92
N ALA A 368 -3.71 -6.75 19.20
CA ALA A 368 -2.65 -7.75 19.09
C ALA A 368 -1.39 -7.16 18.43
N ALA A 369 -1.53 -6.38 17.36
CA ALA A 369 -0.41 -5.66 16.73
C ALA A 369 0.23 -4.63 17.68
N CYS A 370 -0.58 -3.86 18.42
CA CYS A 370 -0.07 -2.96 19.46
C CYS A 370 0.71 -3.72 20.53
N TYR A 371 0.29 -4.92 20.93
CA TYR A 371 1.00 -5.73 21.92
C TYR A 371 2.37 -6.15 21.41
N ARG A 372 2.44 -6.64 20.16
CA ARG A 372 3.70 -6.99 19.51
C ARG A 372 4.65 -5.79 19.44
N LYS A 373 4.20 -4.68 18.84
CA LYS A 373 5.01 -3.46 18.71
C LYS A 373 5.38 -2.86 20.06
N GLY A 374 4.46 -2.87 21.03
CA GLY A 374 4.72 -2.42 22.39
C GLY A 374 5.81 -3.27 23.05
N PHE A 375 5.77 -4.58 22.89
CA PHE A 375 6.75 -5.50 23.48
C PHE A 375 8.14 -5.31 22.87
N PHE A 376 8.25 -5.32 21.54
CA PHE A 376 9.53 -5.21 20.82
C PHE A 376 10.06 -3.78 20.71
N GLY A 377 9.19 -2.77 20.88
CA GLY A 377 9.52 -1.34 20.70
C GLY A 377 9.52 -0.87 19.24
N HIS A 378 9.44 -1.79 18.29
CA HIS A 378 9.34 -1.53 16.85
C HIS A 378 8.55 -2.67 16.19
N ASP A 379 8.21 -2.53 14.90
CA ASP A 379 7.48 -3.58 14.17
C ASP A 379 8.25 -4.17 12.97
N LYS A 380 9.45 -3.66 12.71
CA LYS A 380 10.30 -4.14 11.62
C LYS A 380 10.82 -5.56 11.87
N ARG A 381 10.42 -6.51 11.02
CA ARG A 381 10.90 -7.91 10.99
C ARG A 381 10.70 -8.66 12.31
N THR A 382 9.57 -8.41 12.98
CA THR A 382 9.28 -9.03 14.29
C THR A 382 8.49 -10.34 14.17
N GLU A 383 8.03 -10.70 12.97
CA GLU A 383 7.13 -11.84 12.71
C GLU A 383 7.62 -13.18 13.27
N ASP A 384 8.94 -13.39 13.26
CA ASP A 384 9.59 -14.60 13.77
C ASP A 384 10.43 -14.34 15.03
N MET A 385 10.38 -13.12 15.60
CA MET A 385 11.09 -12.81 16.84
C MET A 385 10.41 -13.44 18.05
N GLU A 386 11.21 -13.99 18.95
CA GLU A 386 10.73 -14.59 20.21
C GLU A 386 10.38 -13.52 21.25
N PHE A 387 9.31 -13.75 22.01
CA PHE A 387 8.89 -12.91 23.14
C PHE A 387 9.66 -13.23 24.44
N ASN A 388 10.96 -12.99 24.40
CA ASN A 388 11.86 -13.20 25.53
C ASN A 388 12.42 -11.86 26.06
N LYS A 389 13.12 -11.88 27.20
CA LYS A 389 13.67 -10.66 27.81
C LYS A 389 14.73 -9.97 26.93
N ALA A 390 15.42 -10.70 26.06
CA ALA A 390 16.45 -10.13 25.20
C ALA A 390 15.84 -9.25 24.08
N ASN A 391 14.63 -9.59 23.64
CA ASN A 391 13.88 -8.85 22.61
C ASN A 391 12.87 -7.86 23.21
N GLN A 392 12.78 -7.75 24.53
CA GLN A 392 11.77 -6.94 25.21
C GLN A 392 12.27 -5.50 25.41
N GLN A 393 11.61 -4.54 24.77
CA GLN A 393 11.86 -3.11 25.00
C GLN A 393 11.02 -2.56 26.16
N ASN A 394 9.73 -2.95 26.25
CA ASN A 394 8.80 -2.39 27.23
C ASN A 394 8.12 -3.48 28.07
N SER A 395 7.65 -3.09 29.26
CA SER A 395 6.71 -3.90 30.04
C SER A 395 5.30 -3.65 29.52
N VAL A 396 4.57 -4.69 29.11
CA VAL A 396 3.28 -4.55 28.45
C VAL A 396 2.22 -5.35 29.20
N ILE A 397 1.06 -4.76 29.41
CA ILE A 397 -0.14 -5.44 29.93
C ILE A 397 -1.26 -5.25 28.91
N TRP A 398 -1.86 -6.35 28.47
CA TRP A 398 -2.93 -6.36 27.49
C TRP A 398 -4.28 -6.69 28.16
N ILE A 399 -5.19 -5.73 28.12
CA ILE A 399 -6.47 -5.78 28.82
C ILE A 399 -7.62 -5.63 27.82
N ALA A 400 -8.62 -6.50 27.92
CA ALA A 400 -9.82 -6.41 27.09
C ALA A 400 -11.07 -6.91 27.81
N LYS A 401 -12.24 -6.58 27.27
CA LYS A 401 -13.50 -7.22 27.68
C LYS A 401 -13.64 -8.65 27.13
N GLN A 402 -12.98 -8.92 26.00
CA GLN A 402 -12.99 -10.18 25.26
C GLN A 402 -11.77 -10.24 24.34
N PHE A 403 -11.29 -11.44 24.00
CA PHE A 403 -10.13 -11.65 23.11
C PHE A 403 -10.46 -12.49 21.86
N ASP A 404 -11.69 -12.96 21.73
CA ASP A 404 -12.19 -13.74 20.59
C ASP A 404 -12.13 -12.99 19.25
N LYS A 405 -12.05 -11.66 19.29
CA LYS A 405 -11.93 -10.79 18.12
C LYS A 405 -10.49 -10.52 17.65
N ALA A 406 -9.47 -11.07 18.31
CA ALA A 406 -8.07 -10.84 17.94
C ALA A 406 -7.71 -11.43 16.56
N GLY A 407 -8.49 -12.43 16.11
CA GLY A 407 -8.25 -13.18 14.89
C GLY A 407 -7.49 -14.48 15.14
N THR A 408 -7.45 -15.34 14.12
CA THR A 408 -6.86 -16.69 14.18
C THR A 408 -5.52 -16.80 13.44
N GLY A 409 -4.98 -15.67 12.98
CA GLY A 409 -3.71 -15.60 12.26
C GLY A 409 -2.49 -15.82 13.15
N LYS A 410 -1.36 -16.16 12.55
CA LYS A 410 -0.09 -16.46 13.24
C LYS A 410 0.32 -15.31 14.16
N LEU A 411 0.30 -14.06 13.68
CA LEU A 411 0.75 -12.91 14.49
C LEU A 411 -0.16 -12.64 15.69
N ALA A 412 -1.47 -12.76 15.52
CA ALA A 412 -2.44 -12.53 16.60
C ALA A 412 -2.42 -13.66 17.64
N THR A 413 -2.38 -14.90 17.18
CA THR A 413 -2.38 -16.09 18.06
C THR A 413 -1.08 -16.22 18.86
N THR A 414 0.07 -15.89 18.25
CA THR A 414 1.36 -15.84 18.96
C THR A 414 1.37 -14.74 20.03
N ALA A 415 0.85 -13.55 19.72
CA ALA A 415 0.71 -12.48 20.70
C ALA A 415 -0.19 -12.88 21.88
N LEU A 416 -1.38 -13.43 21.60
CA LEU A 416 -2.34 -13.86 22.64
C LEU A 416 -1.78 -14.96 23.53
N SER A 417 -1.28 -16.05 22.93
CA SER A 417 -0.75 -17.19 23.68
C SER A 417 0.44 -16.78 24.53
N THR A 418 1.33 -15.94 24.01
CA THR A 418 2.48 -15.46 24.76
C THR A 418 2.08 -14.52 25.89
N ALA A 419 1.22 -13.54 25.64
CA ALA A 419 0.72 -12.64 26.68
C ALA A 419 0.06 -13.41 27.82
N GLN A 420 -0.70 -14.47 27.49
CA GLN A 420 -1.30 -15.36 28.47
C GLN A 420 -0.26 -16.13 29.29
N LEU A 421 0.72 -16.78 28.63
CA LEU A 421 1.79 -17.53 29.31
C LEU A 421 2.62 -16.65 30.25
N ARG A 422 2.78 -15.38 29.89
CA ARG A 422 3.54 -14.38 30.66
C ARG A 422 2.73 -13.69 31.75
N GLY A 423 1.43 -13.99 31.88
CA GLY A 423 0.55 -13.33 32.84
C GLY A 423 0.30 -11.84 32.53
N GLU A 424 0.50 -11.44 31.28
CA GLU A 424 0.34 -10.06 30.79
C GLU A 424 -1.07 -9.82 30.23
N LEU A 425 -1.89 -10.86 30.10
CA LEU A 425 -3.23 -10.81 29.55
C LEU A 425 -4.30 -10.76 30.66
N MET A 426 -5.24 -9.82 30.56
CA MET A 426 -6.29 -9.64 31.57
C MET A 426 -7.65 -9.34 30.96
N LEU A 427 -8.69 -9.94 31.54
CA LEU A 427 -10.07 -9.63 31.21
C LEU A 427 -10.63 -8.61 32.20
N ALA A 428 -10.82 -7.37 31.74
CA ALA A 428 -11.38 -6.29 32.54
C ALA A 428 -11.94 -5.15 31.68
N LYS A 429 -12.78 -4.30 32.30
CA LYS A 429 -13.31 -3.07 31.69
C LYS A 429 -12.66 -1.84 32.32
N LEU A 430 -12.10 -0.97 31.49
CA LEU A 430 -11.59 0.34 31.93
C LEU A 430 -12.76 1.23 32.37
N ILE A 431 -12.64 1.84 33.55
CA ILE A 431 -13.68 2.71 34.13
C ILE A 431 -13.16 4.09 34.55
N LYS A 432 -11.85 4.27 34.74
CA LYS A 432 -11.27 5.56 35.15
C LYS A 432 -9.83 5.68 34.67
N ILE A 433 -9.44 6.89 34.29
CA ILE A 433 -8.06 7.28 33.97
C ILE A 433 -7.75 8.52 34.82
N GLU A 434 -6.61 8.53 35.49
CA GLU A 434 -6.17 9.69 36.29
C GLU A 434 -4.72 10.03 35.98
N HIS A 435 -4.45 11.27 35.60
CA HIS A 435 -3.09 11.77 35.46
C HIS A 435 -2.49 12.06 36.84
N GLN A 436 -1.33 11.45 37.13
CA GLN A 436 -0.65 11.54 38.42
C GLN A 436 0.41 12.64 38.40
N SER A 437 0.75 13.18 39.58
CA SER A 437 1.79 14.21 39.73
C SER A 437 3.19 13.76 39.33
N ASN A 438 3.45 12.45 39.33
CA ASN A 438 4.69 11.85 38.84
C ASN A 438 4.76 11.73 37.30
N GLY A 439 3.75 12.26 36.58
CA GLY A 439 3.66 12.23 35.12
C GLY A 439 3.14 10.90 34.54
N LYS A 440 2.71 9.95 35.37
CA LYS A 440 2.14 8.67 34.92
C LYS A 440 0.61 8.69 34.90
N LEU A 441 0.03 7.63 34.34
CA LEU A 441 -1.40 7.39 34.33
C LEU A 441 -1.75 6.30 35.36
N LEU A 442 -2.76 6.55 36.18
CA LEU A 442 -3.41 5.53 37.00
C LEU A 442 -4.70 5.09 36.32
N LEU A 443 -4.73 3.85 35.86
CA LEU A 443 -5.87 3.25 35.17
C LEU A 443 -6.65 2.35 36.12
N THR A 444 -7.94 2.57 36.27
CA THR A 444 -8.80 1.71 37.10
C THR A 444 -9.71 0.86 36.24
N PHE A 445 -9.69 -0.45 36.51
CA PHE A 445 -10.46 -1.47 35.82
C PHE A 445 -11.39 -2.19 36.78
N ILE A 446 -12.51 -2.70 36.25
CA ILE A 446 -13.37 -3.66 36.94
C ILE A 446 -13.29 -5.02 36.24
N THR A 447 -13.04 -6.06 37.02
CA THR A 447 -13.17 -7.45 36.55
C THR A 447 -14.61 -7.88 36.78
N ASP A 448 -15.34 -8.17 35.71
CA ASP A 448 -16.71 -8.64 35.80
C ASP A 448 -16.72 -10.11 36.31
N SER A 449 -17.59 -10.43 37.26
CA SER A 449 -17.77 -11.79 37.78
C SER A 449 -18.28 -12.77 36.72
N SER A 450 -18.94 -12.28 35.66
CA SER A 450 -19.36 -13.07 34.51
C SER A 450 -18.24 -13.37 33.50
N ILE A 451 -17.12 -12.64 33.58
CA ILE A 451 -16.01 -12.75 32.62
C ILE A 451 -14.88 -13.64 33.17
N ALA A 452 -14.80 -13.85 34.49
CA ALA A 452 -13.85 -14.75 35.13
C ALA A 452 -14.47 -16.13 35.40
N LYS A 453 -14.43 -17.04 34.42
CA LYS A 453 -14.95 -18.43 34.57
C LYS A 453 -14.38 -19.22 35.77
N ASN A 454 -13.30 -18.74 36.41
CA ASN A 454 -12.61 -19.43 37.51
C ASN A 454 -12.56 -18.69 38.85
N ALA A 455 -13.25 -17.55 39.04
CA ALA A 455 -13.16 -16.78 40.29
C ALA A 455 -14.52 -16.55 40.95
N LYS A 456 -14.74 -17.19 42.11
CA LYS A 456 -15.91 -17.01 42.98
C LYS A 456 -16.08 -15.52 43.39
N ASN A 457 -17.17 -14.90 42.94
CA ASN A 457 -17.99 -13.90 43.64
C ASN A 457 -17.37 -12.63 44.28
N LYS A 458 -16.48 -11.87 43.62
CA LYS A 458 -16.33 -10.41 43.89
C LYS A 458 -15.91 -9.63 42.64
N THR A 459 -16.70 -8.62 42.26
CA THR A 459 -16.25 -7.55 41.34
C THR A 459 -15.10 -6.81 42.02
N LYS A 460 -13.87 -7.02 41.56
CA LYS A 460 -12.68 -6.38 42.12
C LYS A 460 -12.29 -5.21 41.23
N ALA A 461 -12.18 -4.02 41.84
CA ALA A 461 -11.50 -2.91 41.18
C ALA A 461 -9.99 -3.15 41.25
N LEU A 462 -9.32 -3.00 40.10
CA LEU A 462 -7.87 -3.11 39.97
C LEU A 462 -7.35 -1.78 39.42
N SER A 463 -6.35 -1.21 40.08
CA SER A 463 -5.65 -0.03 39.60
C SER A 463 -4.26 -0.40 39.09
N ILE A 464 -3.91 0.09 37.91
CA ILE A 464 -2.62 -0.13 37.26
C ILE A 464 -2.02 1.23 36.93
N GLU A 465 -0.88 1.55 37.54
CA GLU A 465 -0.05 2.67 37.10
C GLU A 465 0.71 2.29 35.83
N CYS A 466 0.72 3.15 34.82
CA CYS A 466 1.47 2.97 33.57
C CYS A 466 1.99 4.30 33.03
N ASP A 467 2.98 4.24 32.15
CA ASP A 467 3.52 5.41 31.46
C ASP A 467 2.65 5.78 30.26
N GLN A 468 2.14 4.77 29.54
CA GLN A 468 1.38 4.93 28.30
C GLN A 468 0.16 4.01 28.24
N LEU A 469 -0.98 4.55 27.81
CA LEU A 469 -2.19 3.82 27.46
C LEU A 469 -2.39 3.83 25.95
N ILE A 470 -2.50 2.64 25.35
CA ILE A 470 -2.87 2.45 23.96
C ILE A 470 -4.30 1.91 23.91
N TYR A 471 -5.24 2.63 23.31
CA TYR A 471 -6.63 2.16 23.19
C TYR A 471 -6.94 1.69 21.76
N SER A 472 -7.52 0.50 21.63
CA SER A 472 -7.82 -0.15 20.34
C SER A 472 -9.14 -0.93 20.44
N VAL A 473 -10.25 -0.20 20.54
CA VAL A 473 -11.58 -0.74 20.88
C VAL A 473 -12.54 -0.83 19.69
N GLY A 474 -12.00 -0.88 18.47
CA GLY A 474 -12.75 -0.96 17.21
C GLY A 474 -12.81 0.37 16.45
N GLN A 475 -13.57 0.39 15.36
CA GLN A 475 -13.77 1.56 14.51
C GLN A 475 -15.20 2.13 14.69
N ASP A 476 -15.38 3.40 14.36
CA ASP A 476 -16.65 4.10 14.37
C ASP A 476 -17.21 4.19 12.94
N ASP A 477 -18.30 3.48 12.70
CA ASP A 477 -18.99 3.39 11.42
C ASP A 477 -20.10 4.45 11.25
N ASN A 478 -20.40 5.25 12.29
CA ASN A 478 -21.48 6.25 12.25
C ASN A 478 -21.29 7.28 11.14
N LEU A 479 -20.05 7.68 10.85
CA LEU A 479 -19.76 8.62 9.77
C LEU A 479 -20.17 8.05 8.41
N MET A 480 -19.80 6.81 8.11
CA MET A 480 -20.13 6.16 6.85
C MET A 480 -21.64 5.93 6.71
N ARG A 481 -22.30 5.50 7.79
CA ARG A 481 -23.76 5.41 7.85
C ARG A 481 -24.42 6.76 7.60
N GLY A 482 -23.88 7.83 8.17
CA GLY A 482 -24.33 9.20 7.92
C GLY A 482 -24.19 9.63 6.46
N ILE A 483 -23.05 9.36 5.83
CA ILE A 483 -22.79 9.66 4.41
C ILE A 483 -23.79 8.91 3.51
N CYS A 484 -24.10 7.65 3.83
CA CYS A 484 -24.95 6.78 3.02
C CYS A 484 -26.40 6.65 3.53
N LYS A 485 -26.85 7.54 4.42
CA LYS A 485 -28.10 7.41 5.16
C LYS A 485 -29.34 7.18 4.27
N GLU A 486 -29.41 7.84 3.11
CA GLU A 486 -30.54 7.71 2.19
C GLU A 486 -30.60 6.37 1.42
N ILE A 487 -29.53 5.57 1.50
CA ILE A 487 -29.38 4.32 0.74
C ILE A 487 -29.25 3.11 1.69
N GLU A 488 -29.01 3.35 2.98
CA GLU A 488 -28.66 2.33 3.97
C GLU A 488 -29.79 1.33 4.29
N ALA A 489 -31.05 1.79 4.25
CA ALA A 489 -32.20 1.06 4.80
C ALA A 489 -32.40 -0.32 4.15
N ASP A 490 -32.14 -0.45 2.85
CA ASP A 490 -32.46 -1.65 2.06
C ASP A 490 -31.22 -2.40 1.55
N LEU A 491 -30.03 -2.15 2.13
CA LEU A 491 -28.82 -2.87 1.70
C LEU A 491 -28.89 -4.35 2.04
N SER A 492 -28.51 -5.20 1.08
CA SER A 492 -28.53 -6.66 1.20
C SER A 492 -27.22 -7.29 0.75
N LEU A 493 -26.89 -8.45 1.32
CA LEU A 493 -25.73 -9.23 0.90
C LEU A 493 -26.01 -9.88 -0.45
N VAL A 494 -25.04 -9.81 -1.36
CA VAL A 494 -25.08 -10.51 -2.64
C VAL A 494 -24.16 -11.71 -2.56
N TYR A 495 -24.69 -12.86 -2.97
CA TYR A 495 -23.94 -14.11 -3.08
C TYR A 495 -23.81 -14.51 -4.54
N ASP A 496 -22.73 -15.22 -4.85
CA ASP A 496 -22.66 -15.96 -6.10
C ASP A 496 -23.50 -17.25 -6.03
N LYS A 497 -23.59 -17.96 -7.16
CA LYS A 497 -24.33 -19.22 -7.26
C LYS A 497 -23.74 -20.35 -6.42
N ASN A 498 -22.50 -20.21 -5.95
CA ASN A 498 -21.78 -21.21 -5.16
C ASN A 498 -21.72 -20.85 -3.66
N GLY A 499 -22.41 -19.79 -3.25
CA GLY A 499 -22.50 -19.37 -1.85
C GLY A 499 -21.36 -18.49 -1.35
N MET A 500 -20.48 -17.99 -2.22
CA MET A 500 -19.49 -16.97 -1.88
C MET A 500 -20.19 -15.60 -1.77
N VAL A 501 -20.06 -14.93 -0.63
CA VAL A 501 -20.49 -13.54 -0.50
C VAL A 501 -19.60 -12.64 -1.35
N LEU A 502 -20.19 -11.80 -2.19
CA LEU A 502 -19.48 -10.92 -3.13
C LEU A 502 -19.40 -9.48 -2.63
N ASN A 503 -20.50 -8.93 -2.15
CA ASN A 503 -20.61 -7.54 -1.72
C ASN A 503 -21.91 -7.32 -0.92
N VAL A 504 -22.13 -6.08 -0.49
CA VAL A 504 -23.41 -5.60 0.02
C VAL A 504 -23.89 -4.52 -0.95
N CYS A 505 -25.14 -4.56 -1.41
CA CYS A 505 -25.63 -3.56 -2.37
C CYS A 505 -27.05 -3.08 -2.10
N SER A 506 -27.39 -1.94 -2.71
CA SER A 506 -28.76 -1.42 -2.80
C SER A 506 -29.68 -2.34 -3.63
N PRO A 507 -31.02 -2.23 -3.49
CA PRO A 507 -31.97 -3.07 -4.23
C PRO A 507 -31.85 -2.98 -5.75
N ASP A 508 -31.53 -1.81 -6.28
CA ASP A 508 -31.29 -1.56 -7.70
C ASP A 508 -29.90 -2.03 -8.19
N LYS A 509 -29.06 -2.51 -7.25
CA LYS A 509 -27.69 -2.99 -7.49
C LYS A 509 -26.73 -1.92 -8.03
N LYS A 510 -27.05 -0.64 -7.86
CA LYS A 510 -26.24 0.47 -8.37
C LYS A 510 -25.30 1.07 -7.32
N VAL A 511 -25.58 0.87 -6.04
CA VAL A 511 -24.69 1.26 -4.94
C VAL A 511 -24.15 -0.01 -4.29
N ILE A 512 -22.85 -0.23 -4.41
CA ILE A 512 -22.20 -1.48 -4.08
C ILE A 512 -21.07 -1.23 -3.09
N PHE A 513 -21.09 -1.91 -1.95
CA PHE A 513 -20.08 -1.84 -0.90
C PHE A 513 -19.20 -3.08 -0.95
N PHE A 514 -17.89 -2.88 -0.93
CA PHE A 514 -16.88 -3.94 -0.94
C PHE A 514 -16.02 -3.93 0.32
N GLY A 515 -15.50 -5.11 0.69
CA GLY A 515 -14.48 -5.26 1.73
C GLY A 515 -14.88 -4.64 3.06
N ALA A 516 -14.02 -3.77 3.59
CA ALA A 516 -14.26 -3.09 4.86
C ALA A 516 -15.55 -2.25 4.84
N ALA A 517 -15.84 -1.51 3.77
CA ALA A 517 -17.06 -0.74 3.67
C ALA A 517 -18.33 -1.61 3.78
N ALA A 518 -18.31 -2.80 3.16
CA ALA A 518 -19.41 -3.78 3.27
C ALA A 518 -19.60 -4.26 4.72
N MET A 519 -18.48 -4.53 5.41
CA MET A 519 -18.48 -4.90 6.82
C MET A 519 -18.97 -3.74 7.72
N ALA A 520 -18.70 -2.48 7.39
CA ALA A 520 -19.18 -1.35 8.18
C ALA A 520 -20.72 -1.25 8.17
N VAL A 521 -21.35 -1.44 7.00
CA VAL A 521 -22.82 -1.29 6.87
C VAL A 521 -23.62 -2.54 7.27
N ARG A 522 -23.01 -3.73 7.24
CA ARG A 522 -23.64 -5.02 7.58
C ARG A 522 -22.67 -5.95 8.32
N GLU A 523 -22.13 -5.49 9.46
CA GLU A 523 -21.04 -6.17 10.19
C GLU A 523 -21.35 -7.64 10.47
N LYS A 524 -22.45 -7.95 11.15
CA LYS A 524 -22.74 -9.32 11.61
C LYS A 524 -22.96 -10.28 10.45
N GLU A 525 -23.82 -9.92 9.51
CA GLU A 525 -24.18 -10.77 8.38
C GLU A 525 -22.98 -10.99 7.46
N TYR A 526 -22.25 -9.91 7.14
CA TYR A 526 -21.11 -9.97 6.23
C TYR A 526 -19.92 -10.71 6.84
N MET A 527 -19.63 -10.50 8.13
CA MET A 527 -18.59 -11.27 8.84
C MET A 527 -18.91 -12.76 8.84
N ASN A 528 -20.14 -13.13 9.21
CA ASN A 528 -20.56 -14.53 9.26
C ASN A 528 -20.47 -15.19 7.87
N ALA A 529 -20.97 -14.52 6.83
CA ALA A 529 -20.92 -15.01 5.47
C ALA A 529 -19.48 -15.16 4.96
N THR A 530 -18.62 -14.18 5.22
CA THR A 530 -17.21 -14.21 4.79
C THR A 530 -16.45 -15.32 5.51
N TRP A 531 -16.64 -15.48 6.83
CA TRP A 531 -16.01 -16.56 7.58
C TRP A 531 -16.45 -17.94 7.11
N LYS A 532 -17.74 -18.12 6.84
CA LYS A 532 -18.27 -19.38 6.29
C LYS A 532 -17.59 -19.73 4.97
N TRP A 533 -17.44 -18.75 4.08
CA TRP A 533 -16.73 -18.93 2.82
C TRP A 533 -15.25 -19.28 3.01
N LEU A 534 -14.51 -18.50 3.81
CA LEU A 534 -13.08 -18.75 4.10
C LEU A 534 -12.86 -20.18 4.65
N GLN A 535 -13.74 -20.63 5.55
CA GLN A 535 -13.70 -22.00 6.10
C GLN A 535 -13.97 -23.05 5.04
N SER A 536 -14.98 -22.85 4.17
CA SER A 536 -15.28 -23.80 3.10
C SER A 536 -14.15 -23.93 2.07
N GLU A 537 -13.33 -22.90 1.90
CA GLU A 537 -12.22 -22.85 0.95
C GLU A 537 -10.87 -23.23 1.57
N ASN A 538 -10.86 -23.69 2.84
CA ASN A 538 -9.67 -23.96 3.65
C ASN A 538 -8.64 -22.81 3.63
N ILE A 539 -9.12 -21.58 3.62
CA ILE A 539 -8.26 -20.39 3.66
C ILE A 539 -7.81 -20.17 5.11
N GLY A 540 -6.49 -20.05 5.30
CA GLY A 540 -5.86 -19.98 6.62
C GLY A 540 -6.19 -18.72 7.43
N GLY A 541 -5.89 -18.76 8.73
CA GLY A 541 -6.31 -17.76 9.72
C GLY A 541 -5.66 -16.37 9.63
N ASP A 542 -4.62 -16.20 8.80
CA ASP A 542 -3.99 -14.88 8.54
C ASP A 542 -4.88 -13.93 7.72
N VAL A 543 -6.07 -14.42 7.36
CA VAL A 543 -7.09 -13.74 6.57
C VAL A 543 -8.41 -13.71 7.33
N GLY A 544 -9.10 -12.57 7.28
CA GLY A 544 -10.41 -12.43 7.92
C GLY A 544 -11.32 -11.39 7.24
N PRO A 545 -12.59 -11.29 7.66
CA PRO A 545 -13.53 -10.31 7.14
C PRO A 545 -12.97 -8.88 7.23
N GLY A 546 -13.17 -8.10 6.18
CA GLY A 546 -12.67 -6.73 6.09
C GLY A 546 -11.16 -6.59 5.83
N SER A 547 -10.39 -7.68 5.80
CA SER A 547 -8.99 -7.65 5.34
C SER A 547 -8.91 -7.54 3.81
N MET A 548 -7.73 -7.21 3.29
CA MET A 548 -7.50 -7.01 1.86
C MET A 548 -7.74 -8.27 1.01
N PRO A 549 -7.23 -9.48 1.36
CA PRO A 549 -7.33 -10.64 0.46
C PRO A 549 -8.77 -11.07 0.11
N PRO A 550 -9.72 -11.17 1.06
CA PRO A 550 -11.12 -11.51 0.75
C PRO A 550 -11.74 -10.49 -0.19
N SER A 551 -11.51 -9.20 0.05
CA SER A 551 -12.02 -8.13 -0.81
C SER A 551 -11.53 -8.29 -2.25
N ARG A 552 -10.26 -8.69 -2.46
CA ARG A 552 -9.70 -8.91 -3.79
C ARG A 552 -10.34 -10.11 -4.51
N ALA A 553 -10.48 -11.24 -3.81
CA ALA A 553 -11.13 -12.43 -4.35
C ALA A 553 -12.61 -12.17 -4.68
N GLN A 554 -13.30 -11.42 -3.81
CA GLN A 554 -14.70 -11.02 -4.00
C GLN A 554 -14.90 -10.13 -5.23
N ILE A 555 -14.06 -9.10 -5.40
CA ILE A 555 -14.08 -8.25 -6.59
C ILE A 555 -13.83 -9.07 -7.85
N LYS A 556 -12.83 -9.97 -7.82
CA LYS A 556 -12.51 -10.83 -8.95
C LYS A 556 -13.68 -11.75 -9.31
N CYS A 557 -14.30 -12.39 -8.33
CA CYS A 557 -15.46 -13.24 -8.52
C CYS A 557 -16.68 -12.44 -9.02
N TYR A 558 -16.95 -11.28 -8.43
CA TYR A 558 -18.00 -10.36 -8.87
C TYR A 558 -17.83 -9.97 -10.35
N ASN A 559 -16.62 -9.60 -10.75
CA ASN A 559 -16.29 -9.25 -12.13
C ASN A 559 -16.47 -10.46 -13.08
N PHE A 560 -16.05 -11.65 -12.66
CA PHE A 560 -16.25 -12.88 -13.41
C PHE A 560 -17.74 -13.13 -13.72
N TRP A 561 -18.61 -12.98 -12.72
CA TRP A 561 -20.06 -13.12 -12.92
C TRP A 561 -20.70 -12.03 -13.79
N ARG A 562 -20.01 -10.90 -13.98
CA ARG A 562 -20.37 -9.85 -14.96
C ARG A 562 -19.74 -10.05 -16.34
N GLY A 563 -19.08 -11.18 -16.58
CA GLY A 563 -18.49 -11.53 -17.88
C GLY A 563 -17.02 -11.13 -18.05
N LEU A 564 -16.38 -10.56 -17.02
CA LEU A 564 -14.96 -10.20 -17.06
C LEU A 564 -14.11 -11.38 -16.60
N THR A 565 -13.44 -12.05 -17.54
CA THR A 565 -12.56 -13.18 -17.17
C THR A 565 -11.27 -12.69 -16.53
N PRO A 566 -10.84 -13.26 -15.37
CA PRO A 566 -9.52 -12.99 -14.84
C PRO A 566 -8.40 -13.51 -15.76
N THR A 567 -7.30 -12.76 -15.82
CA THR A 567 -6.06 -13.20 -16.50
C THR A 567 -5.18 -14.07 -15.60
N SER A 568 -5.46 -14.11 -14.30
CA SER A 568 -4.73 -14.90 -13.32
C SER A 568 -5.58 -15.25 -12.10
N ILE A 569 -5.17 -16.31 -11.41
CA ILE A 569 -5.85 -16.81 -10.21
C ILE A 569 -4.85 -16.98 -9.08
N ASN A 570 -5.18 -16.51 -7.89
CA ASN A 570 -4.39 -16.74 -6.69
C ASN A 570 -4.80 -18.10 -6.08
N ALA A 571 -3.90 -19.07 -6.13
CA ALA A 571 -4.12 -20.42 -5.65
C ALA A 571 -4.42 -20.51 -4.15
N ASN A 572 -4.08 -19.50 -3.36
CA ASN A 572 -4.31 -19.46 -1.91
C ASN A 572 -5.54 -18.65 -1.49
N MET A 573 -6.22 -17.95 -2.41
CA MET A 573 -7.28 -17.02 -2.04
C MET A 573 -8.53 -17.03 -2.91
N ASP A 574 -8.40 -17.31 -4.21
CA ASP A 574 -9.57 -17.36 -5.08
C ASP A 574 -10.39 -18.64 -4.83
N SER A 575 -11.70 -18.55 -5.07
CA SER A 575 -12.64 -19.65 -4.80
C SER A 575 -12.40 -20.86 -5.70
N GLN A 576 -12.66 -22.05 -5.19
CA GLN A 576 -12.54 -23.31 -5.93
C GLN A 576 -13.22 -23.25 -7.31
N TYR A 577 -14.43 -22.67 -7.35
CA TYR A 577 -15.21 -22.54 -8.57
C TYR A 577 -14.52 -21.64 -9.60
N LEU A 578 -13.99 -20.50 -9.16
CA LEU A 578 -13.30 -19.58 -10.06
C LEU A 578 -12.00 -20.19 -10.60
N ILE A 579 -11.28 -20.96 -9.77
CA ILE A 579 -10.08 -21.70 -10.21
C ILE A 579 -10.45 -22.73 -11.29
N VAL A 580 -11.49 -23.54 -11.07
CA VAL A 580 -11.95 -24.53 -12.06
C VAL A 580 -12.33 -23.84 -13.38
N LYS A 581 -13.16 -22.79 -13.33
CA LYS A 581 -13.59 -22.08 -14.55
C LYS A 581 -12.44 -21.39 -15.28
N TYR A 582 -11.43 -20.91 -14.55
CA TYR A 582 -10.22 -20.38 -15.17
C TYR A 582 -9.44 -21.47 -15.92
N LEU A 583 -9.26 -22.64 -15.32
CA LEU A 583 -8.56 -23.78 -15.94
C LEU A 583 -9.32 -24.32 -17.15
N GLU A 584 -10.65 -24.48 -17.05
CA GLU A 584 -11.49 -24.89 -18.18
C GLU A 584 -11.34 -23.95 -19.37
N LYS A 585 -11.31 -22.63 -19.12
CA LYS A 585 -11.18 -21.64 -20.18
C LYS A 585 -9.86 -21.78 -20.97
N VAL A 586 -8.81 -22.25 -20.33
CA VAL A 586 -7.51 -22.49 -20.99
C VAL A 586 -7.37 -23.91 -21.55
N GLY A 587 -8.47 -24.66 -21.64
CA GLY A 587 -8.53 -25.97 -22.30
C GLY A 587 -8.33 -27.17 -21.37
N VAL A 588 -8.37 -27.00 -20.05
CA VAL A 588 -8.29 -28.10 -19.09
C VAL A 588 -9.64 -28.79 -18.97
N GLU A 589 -9.67 -30.12 -19.04
CA GLU A 589 -10.89 -30.89 -18.77
C GLU A 589 -11.41 -30.63 -17.35
N GLU A 590 -12.71 -30.42 -17.20
CA GLU A 590 -13.37 -30.13 -15.92
C GLU A 590 -12.98 -31.12 -14.82
N LYS A 591 -12.89 -32.42 -15.13
CA LYS A 591 -12.49 -33.46 -14.18
C LYS A 591 -11.05 -33.28 -13.66
N VAL A 592 -10.12 -32.88 -14.53
CA VAL A 592 -8.72 -32.62 -14.16
C VAL A 592 -8.63 -31.34 -13.34
N ALA A 593 -9.34 -30.28 -13.74
CA ALA A 593 -9.41 -29.03 -13.01
C ALA A 593 -9.99 -29.23 -11.60
N ALA A 594 -11.08 -29.98 -11.48
CA ALA A 594 -11.71 -30.33 -10.20
C ALA A 594 -10.76 -31.14 -9.30
N GLY A 595 -10.07 -32.16 -9.85
CA GLY A 595 -9.10 -32.96 -9.10
C GLY A 595 -7.91 -32.12 -8.60
N PHE A 596 -7.41 -31.19 -9.41
CA PHE A 596 -6.36 -30.25 -8.99
C PHE A 596 -6.83 -29.37 -7.84
N VAL A 597 -8.05 -28.83 -7.93
CA VAL A 597 -8.59 -27.94 -6.91
C VAL A 597 -8.87 -28.66 -5.60
N GLU A 598 -9.34 -29.90 -5.63
CA GLU A 598 -9.50 -30.72 -4.41
C GLU A 598 -8.17 -30.91 -3.67
N ASP A 599 -7.11 -31.28 -4.39
CA ASP A 599 -5.78 -31.40 -3.80
C ASP A 599 -5.22 -30.06 -3.31
N LEU A 600 -5.48 -28.98 -4.03
CA LEU A 600 -5.07 -27.62 -3.65
C LEU A 600 -5.75 -27.18 -2.35
N LEU A 601 -7.06 -27.43 -2.20
CA LEU A 601 -7.80 -27.15 -0.96
C LEU A 601 -7.23 -27.91 0.23
N ASN A 602 -6.76 -29.15 0.03
CA ASN A 602 -6.06 -29.89 1.08
C ASN A 602 -4.68 -29.31 1.36
N ALA A 603 -3.93 -28.92 0.33
CA ALA A 603 -2.61 -28.28 0.51
C ALA A 603 -2.70 -26.93 1.24
N ARG A 604 -3.78 -26.16 1.07
CA ARG A 604 -4.01 -24.91 1.81
C ARG A 604 -4.03 -25.11 3.33
N LYS A 605 -4.45 -26.28 3.82
CA LYS A 605 -4.50 -26.60 5.26
C LYS A 605 -3.12 -26.72 5.91
N ALA A 606 -2.04 -26.81 5.12
CA ALA A 606 -0.69 -27.01 5.63
C ALA A 606 -0.17 -25.83 6.48
N SER A 607 -0.70 -24.60 6.28
CA SER A 607 -0.29 -23.43 7.05
C SER A 607 -1.38 -22.35 7.09
N THR A 608 -1.24 -21.37 8.00
CA THR A 608 -2.12 -20.18 8.02
C THR A 608 -1.96 -19.30 6.78
N CYS A 609 -0.87 -19.47 6.03
CA CYS A 609 -0.54 -18.75 4.80
C CYS A 609 -1.00 -19.48 3.53
N GLY A 610 -1.64 -20.65 3.65
CA GLY A 610 -2.02 -21.50 2.52
C GLY A 610 -0.91 -22.45 2.03
N ALA A 611 -1.03 -22.90 0.79
CA ALA A 611 -0.08 -23.80 0.15
C ALA A 611 1.19 -23.05 -0.27
N SER A 612 2.35 -23.67 -0.06
CA SER A 612 3.64 -23.12 -0.48
C SER A 612 3.82 -23.21 -2.00
N HIS A 613 4.73 -22.40 -2.55
CA HIS A 613 5.06 -22.42 -3.99
C HIS A 613 5.44 -23.83 -4.48
N SER A 614 6.28 -24.56 -3.73
CA SER A 614 6.69 -25.92 -4.08
C SER A 614 5.53 -26.93 -4.03
N MET A 615 4.62 -26.79 -3.07
CA MET A 615 3.40 -27.60 -3.02
C MET A 615 2.53 -27.36 -4.24
N ILE A 616 2.27 -26.10 -4.60
CA ILE A 616 1.48 -25.74 -5.78
C ILE A 616 2.14 -26.30 -7.05
N GLN A 617 3.46 -26.17 -7.18
CA GLN A 617 4.20 -26.71 -8.32
C GLN A 617 4.08 -28.24 -8.43
N THR A 618 4.19 -28.94 -7.30
CA THR A 618 4.01 -30.40 -7.23
C THR A 618 2.61 -30.80 -7.65
N LEU A 619 1.58 -30.03 -7.25
CA LEU A 619 0.20 -30.28 -7.66
C LEU A 619 -0.02 -30.04 -9.16
N LEU A 620 0.57 -28.99 -9.73
CA LEU A 620 0.51 -28.74 -11.17
C LEU A 620 1.12 -29.92 -11.96
N GLN A 621 2.25 -30.46 -11.51
CA GLN A 621 2.88 -31.64 -12.11
C GLN A 621 2.02 -32.91 -11.96
N LYS A 622 1.46 -33.15 -10.76
CA LYS A 622 0.58 -34.30 -10.47
C LYS A 622 -0.60 -34.34 -11.45
N HIS A 623 -1.19 -33.19 -11.76
CA HIS A 623 -2.34 -33.05 -12.64
C HIS A 623 -1.98 -32.72 -14.09
N LYS A 624 -0.69 -32.74 -14.46
CA LYS A 624 -0.18 -32.41 -15.80
C LYS A 624 -0.58 -31.01 -16.31
N LEU A 625 -0.77 -30.06 -15.39
CA LEU A 625 -1.10 -28.67 -15.69
C LEU A 625 0.14 -27.80 -15.86
N ASP A 626 1.31 -28.27 -15.46
CA ASP A 626 2.57 -27.54 -15.51
C ASP A 626 3.04 -27.26 -16.96
N GLN A 627 2.45 -27.89 -17.97
CA GLN A 627 2.72 -27.59 -19.38
C GLN A 627 2.02 -26.33 -19.89
N ILE A 628 0.90 -25.95 -19.27
CA ILE A 628 0.02 -24.86 -19.70
C ILE A 628 -0.04 -23.72 -18.69
N ILE A 629 0.12 -24.01 -17.40
CA ILE A 629 0.09 -23.05 -16.30
C ILE A 629 1.49 -22.89 -15.73
N GLU A 630 1.86 -21.65 -15.43
CA GLU A 630 3.02 -21.32 -14.60
C GLU A 630 2.61 -20.60 -13.32
N ILE A 631 3.52 -20.57 -12.35
CA ILE A 631 3.34 -19.83 -11.10
C ILE A 631 4.12 -18.52 -11.20
N LYS A 632 3.43 -17.39 -11.09
CA LYS A 632 4.05 -16.08 -10.86
C LYS A 632 4.01 -15.72 -9.38
N GLY A 633 5.11 -15.15 -8.88
CA GLY A 633 5.29 -14.88 -7.45
C GLY A 633 5.17 -16.15 -6.61
N HIS A 634 4.47 -16.07 -5.48
CA HIS A 634 4.34 -17.21 -4.55
C HIS A 634 3.15 -18.14 -4.78
N GLY A 635 2.20 -17.78 -5.64
CA GLY A 635 0.99 -18.60 -5.75
C GLY A 635 -0.03 -18.16 -6.79
N HIS A 636 0.34 -17.30 -7.74
CA HIS A 636 -0.58 -16.95 -8.81
C HIS A 636 -0.39 -17.85 -10.01
N LEU A 637 -1.45 -18.55 -10.37
CA LEU A 637 -1.57 -19.34 -11.58
C LEU A 637 -1.85 -18.41 -12.76
N VAL A 638 -1.01 -18.51 -13.79
CA VAL A 638 -1.18 -17.81 -15.05
C VAL A 638 -0.94 -18.76 -16.22
N LEU A 639 -1.59 -18.49 -17.35
CA LEU A 639 -1.29 -19.16 -18.61
C LEU A 639 0.17 -18.88 -18.98
N LYS A 640 0.91 -19.93 -19.31
CA LYS A 640 2.24 -19.81 -19.90
C LYS A 640 2.13 -19.01 -21.18
N THR A 641 2.87 -17.92 -21.26
CA THR A 641 3.05 -17.24 -22.53
C THR A 641 3.90 -18.16 -23.39
N GLU A 642 3.47 -18.46 -24.62
CA GLU A 642 4.29 -19.22 -25.56
C GLU A 642 5.60 -18.46 -25.79
N ASN A 643 6.64 -18.77 -25.01
CA ASN A 643 8.00 -18.48 -25.43
C ASN A 643 8.24 -19.39 -26.62
N GLN A 644 8.38 -18.76 -27.79
CA GLN A 644 8.90 -19.28 -29.05
C GLN A 644 9.18 -20.77 -28.97
N ALA A 645 8.29 -21.57 -29.57
CA ALA A 645 8.58 -22.96 -29.86
C ALA A 645 10.03 -23.05 -30.30
N VAL A 646 10.86 -23.73 -29.50
CA VAL A 646 12.16 -24.19 -29.94
C VAL A 646 11.82 -25.02 -31.16
N SER A 647 12.04 -24.41 -32.32
CA SER A 647 11.78 -24.98 -33.64
C SER A 647 12.24 -26.43 -33.60
N THR A 648 11.26 -27.31 -33.68
CA THR A 648 11.45 -28.73 -33.88
C THR A 648 12.23 -28.88 -35.18
N LYS A 649 13.54 -29.13 -35.05
CA LYS A 649 14.44 -29.72 -36.06
C LYS A 649 13.91 -29.60 -37.50
N SER A 650 14.10 -28.45 -38.15
CA SER A 650 14.12 -28.42 -39.60
C SER A 650 15.57 -28.63 -40.07
N LYS A 651 15.71 -29.53 -41.03
CA LYS A 651 16.97 -30.01 -41.59
C LYS A 651 17.78 -28.85 -42.16
N GLN A 652 19.11 -28.98 -42.01
CA GLN A 652 20.17 -28.27 -42.73
C GLN A 652 19.74 -27.54 -44.01
N GLN A 653 20.08 -26.25 -44.10
CA GLN A 653 20.53 -25.68 -45.36
C GLN A 653 21.58 -24.61 -45.12
N LEU A 654 22.72 -24.81 -45.79
CA LEU A 654 23.91 -23.98 -45.81
C LEU A 654 23.66 -22.62 -46.46
N LEU A 655 24.35 -21.60 -45.94
CA LEU A 655 24.91 -20.44 -46.66
C LEU A 655 23.94 -19.56 -47.47
N SER A 656 23.69 -18.33 -47.01
CA SER A 656 23.70 -17.17 -47.92
C SER A 656 24.10 -15.88 -47.18
N TRP A 657 25.27 -15.39 -47.54
CA TRP A 657 26.01 -14.30 -46.92
C TRP A 657 25.90 -13.03 -47.78
N LEU A 658 24.69 -12.67 -48.22
CA LEU A 658 24.47 -11.47 -49.03
C LEU A 658 23.10 -10.85 -48.70
N GLY A 659 23.12 -9.70 -48.03
CA GLY A 659 21.97 -8.80 -47.98
C GLY A 659 21.66 -8.20 -49.36
N PRO A 660 20.66 -7.30 -49.42
CA PRO A 660 21.09 -5.91 -49.50
C PRO A 660 20.38 -4.99 -48.52
N GLN A 661 21.18 -4.01 -48.15
CA GLN A 661 20.97 -2.87 -47.29
C GLN A 661 20.09 -1.79 -47.97
N ARG A 662 19.67 -0.78 -47.18
CA ARG A 662 19.23 0.60 -47.52
C ARG A 662 17.70 0.83 -47.58
N THR A 663 17.12 1.93 -47.12
CA THR A 663 17.66 3.25 -46.71
C THR A 663 16.66 4.01 -45.82
N THR A 664 17.24 4.78 -44.91
CA THR A 664 16.72 5.83 -44.01
C THR A 664 15.92 6.96 -44.68
N LYS A 665 15.17 7.74 -43.88
CA LYS A 665 15.43 9.18 -43.70
C LYS A 665 14.67 9.75 -42.49
N ASP A 666 15.47 10.41 -41.64
CA ASP A 666 15.09 11.32 -40.56
C ASP A 666 14.27 12.52 -41.05
N ALA A 667 13.92 13.38 -40.08
CA ALA A 667 13.44 14.78 -40.16
C ALA A 667 11.98 14.90 -39.66
N ASP A 668 11.61 15.71 -38.65
CA ASP A 668 12.24 16.93 -38.19
C ASP A 668 11.99 17.21 -36.69
N ILE A 669 13.08 17.68 -36.07
CA ILE A 669 13.07 18.47 -34.84
C ILE A 669 12.74 19.91 -35.25
N PHE A 670 11.84 20.57 -34.53
CA PHE A 670 11.80 22.04 -34.42
C PHE A 670 11.42 22.35 -32.96
N VAL A 671 12.32 22.76 -32.07
CA VAL A 671 13.21 23.95 -31.96
C VAL A 671 12.46 25.25 -31.64
N SER A 672 12.76 25.73 -30.42
CA SER A 672 12.76 27.13 -29.95
C SER A 672 11.38 27.72 -29.62
N SER A 673 11.21 28.63 -28.65
CA SER A 673 12.13 29.69 -28.26
C SER A 673 11.59 30.43 -27.01
N VAL A 674 12.47 30.84 -26.07
CA VAL A 674 12.60 32.26 -25.59
C VAL A 674 11.43 32.81 -24.70
N HIS A 675 11.57 33.53 -23.56
CA HIS A 675 12.60 34.14 -22.70
C HIS A 675 11.96 34.39 -21.31
N ALA A 676 12.68 34.22 -20.18
CA ALA A 676 13.13 35.26 -19.22
C ALA A 676 12.12 36.40 -18.92
N ASP A 677 11.74 36.73 -17.66
CA ASP A 677 12.55 37.33 -16.57
C ASP A 677 11.91 37.07 -15.17
N LYS A 678 12.61 36.72 -14.07
CA LYS A 678 13.45 37.53 -13.14
C LYS A 678 12.72 38.76 -12.53
N LYS A 679 12.17 38.73 -11.31
CA LYS A 679 12.76 38.95 -9.95
C LYS A 679 11.53 39.28 -9.04
N SER A 680 11.47 39.14 -7.72
CA SER A 680 12.44 39.40 -6.66
C SER A 680 12.11 38.63 -5.37
N LYS A 681 13.11 38.62 -4.47
CA LYS A 681 13.10 38.26 -3.05
C LYS A 681 11.86 38.79 -2.29
N ASP A 682 11.36 38.01 -1.33
CA ASP A 682 11.62 38.28 0.09
C ASP A 682 11.26 37.09 1.01
N THR A 683 12.14 36.88 1.98
CA THR A 683 12.01 36.13 3.24
C THR A 683 10.70 36.42 3.98
N ILE A 684 10.14 35.50 4.76
CA ILE A 684 10.33 35.43 6.22
C ILE A 684 9.77 34.10 6.78
N GLU A 685 10.45 33.65 7.83
CA GLU A 685 10.18 32.50 8.68
C GLU A 685 8.92 32.63 9.58
N LYS A 686 8.43 31.45 10.00
CA LYS A 686 7.94 31.08 11.35
C LYS A 686 6.59 31.57 11.95
N GLU A 687 5.92 30.53 12.47
CA GLU A 687 5.20 30.37 13.76
C GLU A 687 3.76 30.91 13.97
N GLU A 688 2.91 29.94 14.35
CA GLU A 688 1.76 29.96 15.28
C GLU A 688 0.61 30.97 15.13
N GLN A 689 -0.63 30.46 15.07
CA GLN A 689 -1.59 30.44 16.20
C GLN A 689 -2.99 30.04 15.69
N GLY A 690 -3.68 29.18 16.46
CA GLY A 690 -5.15 29.07 16.39
C GLY A 690 -5.80 30.11 17.29
N VAL A 691 -7.08 30.41 17.05
CA VAL A 691 -8.10 30.81 18.06
C VAL A 691 -9.49 30.80 17.41
N GLN A 692 -10.46 30.30 18.17
CA GLN A 692 -11.91 30.31 17.97
C GLN A 692 -12.48 31.73 17.82
N LEU A 693 -13.65 31.86 17.19
CA LEU A 693 -14.58 32.94 17.52
C LEU A 693 -16.02 32.41 17.66
N ILE A 694 -16.53 32.59 18.88
CA ILE A 694 -17.90 32.38 19.35
C ILE A 694 -18.78 33.50 18.79
N ALA A 695 -20.02 33.16 18.42
CA ALA A 695 -21.07 34.11 18.10
C ALA A 695 -21.87 34.48 19.37
N GLU A 696 -21.95 35.76 19.70
CA GLU A 696 -23.08 36.35 20.42
C GLU A 696 -23.30 37.79 19.90
N ILE A 697 -24.50 38.04 19.35
CA ILE A 697 -25.05 39.38 19.14
C ILE A 697 -26.25 39.47 20.08
N ARG A 698 -26.22 40.43 21.01
CA ARG A 698 -27.39 40.86 21.78
C ARG A 698 -27.77 42.28 21.35
N THR A 699 -28.94 42.39 20.72
CA THR A 699 -30.08 43.23 21.14
C THR A 699 -31.33 42.70 20.47
#